data_AF-A0A7I8WX96-F1
#
_entry.id   AF-A0A7I8WX96-F1
#
_cell.length_a   1.000
_cell.length_b   1.000
_cell.length_c   1.000
_cell.angle_alpha   90.00
_cell.angle_beta   90.00
_cell.angle_gamma   90.00
#
_symmetry.space_group_name_H-M   'P 1'
#
loop_
_entity.id
_entity.type
_entity.pdbx_description
1 polymer ?
#
loop_
_entity_poly.entity_id
_entity_poly.type
_entity_poly.pdbx_seq_one_letter_code
_entity_poly.pdbx_strand_id
1 'polypeptide(L)'
;MEKNLIGIMASISVLSPERRIELNPFDTDAWNILIRETQARAIDQARIFYEKLVSQFPNCGKYWKIYIEHELRAKNFENVEALFERSLINVLNIDLWKCYLFYLKETKGHLPGFREKMAQAYDFALENVGLDVNAYSIYNDYITFLKTVPAVGQYAENQRISAIRKVFQRGVVTPMMHIDSLWNEYCSYERGINATLAEKLIADKNKDHQNARRVTRLMEQFTRGLNRSAVSVPPRGTGAELKQVELWRKYIHWEKSNPLNLEEYANFSKRVIYAYDQALLCLGYLPDIWYEAAHFQQLAAKNLKDKGDVKHAKDIFDGVVKLYEKALTGLMKDSQLLYFSYADYEEERNNFDAAKKIYHRLLDRKDVNPTLVYIQLMKFTRRTEGVKQARTIFKQAREDPRSSYHIFAAAALMEYYCSKDTAVAMRIFDLGLKKFGDDPNYCLAYTDFLSHLNEDNNTRVVFERILSKTDGKLAAENSIEIWDQYLDFESQVGDLASVLKVDSRRREAMKDQYEDKQAILLVDRYKFLNLSPCTSDQLKFMGYNKGSRQSSNTQNGVIGSVSSQPSTSNAKSLEIGGFPMPDTDQMLPFKPTASGIVTSHPVPGGAFPPPPAAAMLLQMLPPPWCFEGPFVNLDFLMDSLAKFNKEMPKSDIKDPPLDPNATFGGVKASEIRKEFYQTLSTTTDPAVVLAHPEYAQKKRRAWGEDDDDINGSGDIFKKRMNMRAEV
;
A
#
# COMPACT_ATOMS: atom_id res chain seq x y z
N MET A 1 -0.87 3.71 -31.41
CA MET A 1 0.24 4.29 -30.62
C MET A 1 1.52 3.45 -30.68
N GLU A 2 1.47 2.10 -30.65
CA GLU A 2 2.68 1.25 -30.74
C GLU A 2 3.52 1.43 -32.02
N LYS A 3 2.89 1.64 -33.19
CA LYS A 3 3.62 1.88 -34.45
C LYS A 3 4.43 3.18 -34.46
N ASN A 4 4.01 4.20 -33.71
CA ASN A 4 4.76 5.47 -33.58
C ASN A 4 5.94 5.34 -32.63
N LEU A 5 5.84 4.51 -31.58
CA LEU A 5 6.98 4.21 -30.70
C LEU A 5 8.09 3.44 -31.43
N ILE A 6 7.72 2.49 -32.29
CA ILE A 6 8.68 1.71 -33.10
C ILE A 6 9.39 2.62 -34.12
N GLY A 7 8.66 3.55 -34.74
CA GLY A 7 9.25 4.56 -35.64
C GLY A 7 10.22 5.49 -34.93
N ILE A 8 9.88 5.96 -33.72
CA ILE A 8 10.75 6.83 -32.89
C ILE A 8 12.00 6.06 -32.43
N MET A 9 11.87 4.81 -32.00
CA MET A 9 12.99 3.95 -31.62
C MET A 9 13.94 3.64 -32.78
N ALA A 10 13.42 3.45 -34.00
CA ALA A 10 14.21 3.24 -35.20
C ALA A 10 14.93 4.51 -35.69
N SER A 11 14.39 5.71 -35.42
CA SER A 11 15.10 6.97 -35.67
C SER A 11 16.18 7.29 -34.62
N ILE A 12 16.06 6.78 -33.39
CA ILE A 12 17.05 6.98 -32.30
C ILE A 12 18.34 6.18 -32.53
N SER A 13 18.30 5.05 -33.24
CA SER A 13 19.50 4.29 -33.59
C SER A 13 20.39 4.96 -34.66
N VAL A 14 19.88 5.96 -35.37
CA VAL A 14 20.60 6.75 -36.38
C VAL A 14 21.22 8.02 -35.78
N LEU A 15 20.86 8.37 -34.53
CA LEU A 15 21.41 9.51 -33.81
C LEU A 15 22.78 9.17 -33.21
N SER A 16 23.73 10.11 -33.33
CA SER A 16 25.06 10.00 -32.71
C SER A 16 24.93 9.68 -31.21
N PRO A 17 25.79 8.83 -30.62
CA PRO A 17 25.69 8.43 -29.20
C PRO A 17 25.60 9.61 -28.22
N GLU A 18 26.26 10.73 -28.53
CA GLU A 18 26.21 11.98 -27.75
C GLU A 18 24.79 12.58 -27.72
N ARG A 19 24.12 12.62 -28.88
CA ARG A 19 22.74 13.10 -29.02
C ARG A 19 21.73 12.17 -28.34
N ARG A 20 22.01 10.87 -28.31
CA ARG A 20 21.22 9.90 -27.53
C ARG A 20 21.31 10.16 -26.02
N ILE A 21 22.49 10.56 -25.53
CA ILE A 21 22.69 10.93 -24.12
C ILE A 21 22.03 12.26 -23.79
N GLU A 22 22.01 13.23 -24.70
CA GLU A 22 21.28 14.48 -24.51
C GLU A 22 19.78 14.27 -24.39
N LEU A 23 19.21 13.36 -25.19
CA LEU A 23 17.79 13.00 -25.13
C LEU A 23 17.47 12.08 -23.95
N ASN A 24 18.37 11.17 -23.62
CA ASN A 24 18.24 10.23 -22.52
C ASN A 24 19.57 10.07 -21.76
N PRO A 25 19.77 10.85 -20.69
CA PRO A 25 21.01 10.81 -19.90
C PRO A 25 21.36 9.43 -19.33
N PHE A 26 20.38 8.53 -19.25
CA PHE A 26 20.52 7.18 -18.69
C PHE A 26 20.55 6.06 -19.76
N ASP A 27 20.84 6.38 -21.02
CA ASP A 27 21.04 5.36 -22.06
C ASP A 27 22.38 4.63 -21.90
N THR A 28 22.36 3.47 -21.24
CA THR A 28 23.54 2.65 -20.95
C THR A 28 24.28 2.18 -22.20
N ASP A 29 23.57 1.96 -23.31
CA ASP A 29 24.18 1.47 -24.55
C ASP A 29 24.97 2.58 -25.23
N ALA A 30 24.41 3.79 -25.28
CA ALA A 30 25.10 4.96 -25.79
C ALA A 30 26.37 5.27 -24.98
N TRP A 31 26.29 5.22 -23.64
CA TRP A 31 27.46 5.36 -22.78
C TRP A 31 28.52 4.28 -23.01
N ASN A 32 28.12 3.01 -23.14
CA ASN A 32 29.05 1.91 -23.40
C ASN A 32 29.75 1.99 -24.76
N ILE A 33 29.10 2.56 -25.78
CA ILE A 33 29.73 2.81 -27.09
C ILE A 33 30.80 3.91 -26.94
N LEU A 34 30.45 5.03 -26.31
CA LEU A 34 31.39 6.13 -26.08
C LEU A 34 32.57 5.73 -25.18
N ILE A 35 32.36 4.82 -24.22
CA ILE A 35 33.45 4.28 -23.39
C ILE A 35 34.48 3.54 -24.25
N ARG A 36 34.04 2.76 -25.25
CA ARG A 36 34.98 2.05 -26.15
C ARG A 36 35.77 3.03 -27.02
N GLU A 37 35.11 4.06 -27.52
CA GLU A 37 35.75 5.11 -28.32
C GLU A 37 36.73 5.95 -27.49
N THR A 38 36.38 6.29 -26.25
CA THR A 38 37.24 7.09 -25.34
C THR A 38 38.42 6.31 -24.79
N GLN A 39 38.31 4.99 -24.63
CA GLN A 39 39.45 4.13 -24.27
C GLN A 39 40.56 4.10 -25.33
N ALA A 40 40.24 4.44 -26.59
CA ALA A 40 41.21 4.55 -27.67
C ALA A 40 41.87 5.93 -27.74
N ARG A 41 41.33 6.95 -27.05
CA ARG A 41 41.86 8.31 -27.02
C ARG A 41 42.87 8.49 -25.90
N ALA A 42 43.70 9.53 -26.00
CA ALA A 42 44.63 9.93 -24.95
C ALA A 42 43.89 10.37 -23.67
N ILE A 43 44.50 10.12 -22.50
CA ILE A 43 43.86 10.30 -21.19
C ILE A 43 43.38 11.73 -20.93
N ASP A 44 44.12 12.74 -21.40
CA ASP A 44 43.81 14.15 -21.14
C ASP A 44 42.47 14.58 -21.76
N GLN A 45 42.12 14.03 -22.92
CA GLN A 45 40.83 14.27 -23.56
C GLN A 45 39.73 13.37 -22.97
N ALA A 46 40.09 12.15 -22.56
CA ALA A 46 39.15 11.19 -22.00
C ALA A 46 38.70 11.56 -20.57
N ARG A 47 39.52 12.31 -19.81
CA ARG A 47 39.22 12.72 -18.42
C ARG A 47 37.90 13.48 -18.29
N ILE A 48 37.65 14.44 -19.18
CA ILE A 48 36.41 15.23 -19.19
C ILE A 48 35.19 14.32 -19.37
N PHE A 49 35.30 13.32 -20.25
CA PHE A 49 34.24 12.34 -20.48
C PHE A 49 34.05 11.42 -19.27
N TYR A 50 35.13 10.90 -18.67
CA TYR A 50 35.03 10.05 -17.48
C TYR A 50 34.47 10.78 -16.27
N GLU A 51 34.85 12.04 -16.03
CA GLU A 51 34.26 12.85 -14.97
C GLU A 51 32.75 13.03 -15.19
N LYS A 52 32.33 13.27 -16.44
CA LYS A 52 30.90 13.34 -16.78
C LYS A 52 30.20 11.99 -16.52
N LEU A 53 30.82 10.87 -16.91
CA LEU A 53 30.30 9.52 -16.70
C LEU A 53 30.13 9.17 -15.21
N VAL A 54 31.17 9.39 -14.39
CA VAL A 54 31.12 9.06 -12.95
C VAL A 54 30.24 10.04 -12.17
N SER A 55 30.08 11.27 -12.64
CA SER A 55 29.11 12.22 -12.07
C SER A 55 27.66 11.80 -12.34
N GLN A 56 27.40 11.20 -13.51
CA GLN A 56 26.08 10.68 -13.89
C GLN A 56 25.78 9.34 -13.20
N PHE A 57 26.78 8.48 -13.04
CA PHE A 57 26.66 7.17 -12.40
C PHE A 57 27.63 6.99 -11.22
N PRO A 58 27.41 7.68 -10.09
CA PRO A 58 28.31 7.59 -8.94
C PRO A 58 28.39 6.20 -8.32
N ASN A 59 27.32 5.40 -8.41
CA ASN A 59 27.25 4.07 -7.81
C ASN A 59 27.87 2.95 -8.65
N CYS A 60 28.22 3.20 -9.92
CA CYS A 60 28.66 2.13 -10.81
C CYS A 60 30.16 1.84 -10.68
N GLY A 61 30.51 0.81 -9.91
CA GLY A 61 31.91 0.38 -9.72
C GLY A 61 32.64 0.01 -11.02
N LYS A 62 31.90 -0.49 -12.03
CA LYS A 62 32.47 -0.81 -13.35
C LYS A 62 33.01 0.43 -14.05
N TYR A 63 32.30 1.56 -14.01
CA TYR A 63 32.73 2.80 -14.65
C TYR A 63 33.89 3.45 -13.92
N TRP A 64 33.88 3.43 -12.59
CA TRP A 64 35.03 3.83 -11.77
C TRP A 64 36.28 3.02 -12.10
N LYS A 65 36.15 1.68 -12.17
CA LYS A 65 37.25 0.80 -12.55
C LYS A 65 37.83 1.14 -13.92
N ILE A 66 36.99 1.31 -14.93
CA ILE A 66 37.45 1.62 -16.30
C ILE A 66 38.24 2.94 -16.33
N TYR A 67 37.79 3.95 -15.59
CA TYR A 67 38.49 5.23 -15.49
C TYR A 67 39.84 5.07 -14.79
N ILE A 68 39.87 4.37 -13.65
CA ILE A 68 41.09 4.13 -12.88
C ILE A 68 42.09 3.29 -13.68
N GLU A 69 41.66 2.24 -14.38
CA GLU A 69 42.54 1.42 -15.23
C GLU A 69 43.14 2.22 -16.39
N HIS A 70 42.43 3.24 -16.90
CA HIS A 70 42.98 4.11 -17.93
C HIS A 70 44.03 5.08 -17.37
N GLU A 71 43.77 5.72 -16.22
CA GLU A 71 44.77 6.57 -15.54
C GLU A 71 45.99 5.75 -15.06
N LEU A 72 45.80 4.50 -14.66
CA LEU A 72 46.88 3.59 -14.27
C LEU A 72 47.78 3.23 -15.46
N ARG A 73 47.19 2.97 -16.64
CA ARG A 73 47.95 2.77 -17.89
C ARG A 73 48.79 4.00 -18.26
N ALA A 74 48.30 5.19 -17.95
CA ALA A 74 49.03 6.45 -18.14
C ALA A 74 50.05 6.77 -17.03
N LYS A 75 50.11 5.95 -15.95
CA LYS A 75 50.98 6.12 -14.77
C LYS A 75 50.75 7.42 -13.97
N ASN A 76 49.54 7.98 -14.00
CA ASN A 76 49.16 9.16 -13.21
C ASN A 76 48.71 8.78 -11.79
N PHE A 77 49.65 8.42 -10.92
CA PHE A 77 49.31 7.85 -9.61
C PHE A 77 48.59 8.82 -8.65
N GLU A 78 48.88 10.12 -8.70
CA GLU A 78 48.22 11.13 -7.85
C GLU A 78 46.72 11.21 -8.13
N ASN A 79 46.34 11.25 -9.42
CA ASN A 79 44.94 11.25 -9.82
C ASN A 79 44.25 9.93 -9.44
N VAL A 80 44.94 8.80 -9.55
CA VAL A 80 44.41 7.49 -9.15
C VAL A 80 44.12 7.46 -7.64
N GLU A 81 44.99 8.00 -6.79
CA GLU A 81 44.75 8.08 -5.34
C GLU A 81 43.52 8.97 -5.03
N ALA A 82 43.40 10.14 -5.68
CA ALA A 82 42.23 11.00 -5.55
C ALA A 82 40.91 10.32 -6.01
N LEU A 83 40.97 9.48 -7.06
CA LEU A 83 39.82 8.70 -7.52
C LEU A 83 39.41 7.60 -6.53
N PHE A 84 40.39 6.93 -5.90
CA PHE A 84 40.10 5.94 -4.87
C PHE A 84 39.51 6.59 -3.61
N GLU A 85 40.03 7.72 -3.15
CA GLU A 85 39.47 8.44 -1.99
C GLU A 85 38.00 8.81 -2.19
N ARG A 86 37.61 9.19 -3.41
CA ARG A 86 36.24 9.59 -3.75
C ARG A 86 35.27 8.40 -3.89
N SER A 87 35.75 7.25 -4.38
CA SER A 87 34.89 6.14 -4.81
C SER A 87 34.91 4.91 -3.89
N LEU A 88 36.04 4.58 -3.25
CA LEU A 88 36.28 3.27 -2.64
C LEU A 88 35.32 2.96 -1.47
N ILE A 89 35.06 3.96 -0.62
CA ILE A 89 34.16 3.81 0.54
C ILE A 89 32.69 3.83 0.10
N ASN A 90 32.36 4.56 -0.96
CA ASN A 90 30.98 4.74 -1.41
C ASN A 90 30.50 3.58 -2.29
N VAL A 91 31.39 2.93 -3.02
CA VAL A 91 31.08 1.89 -4.01
C VAL A 91 31.69 0.57 -3.59
N LEU A 92 30.89 -0.27 -2.94
CA LEU A 92 31.29 -1.60 -2.47
C LEU A 92 31.29 -2.64 -3.60
N ASN A 93 32.04 -2.39 -4.68
CA ASN A 93 32.16 -3.32 -5.80
C ASN A 93 33.49 -4.10 -5.73
N ILE A 94 33.43 -5.43 -5.75
CA ILE A 94 34.63 -6.29 -5.64
C ILE A 94 35.70 -5.97 -6.66
N ASP A 95 35.33 -5.72 -7.93
CA ASP A 95 36.31 -5.49 -8.98
C ASP A 95 37.04 -4.15 -8.79
N LEU A 96 36.38 -3.15 -8.20
CA LEU A 96 37.00 -1.89 -7.80
C LEU A 96 38.01 -2.10 -6.66
N TRP A 97 37.65 -2.90 -5.66
CA TRP A 97 38.55 -3.22 -4.53
C TRP A 97 39.75 -4.07 -4.96
N LYS A 98 39.58 -4.99 -5.93
CA LYS A 98 40.70 -5.69 -6.57
C LYS A 98 41.62 -4.73 -7.32
N CYS A 99 41.05 -3.77 -8.04
CA CYS A 99 41.82 -2.73 -8.73
C CYS A 99 42.64 -1.89 -7.73
N TYR A 100 42.06 -1.55 -6.57
CA TYR A 100 42.76 -0.87 -5.47
C TYR A 100 43.95 -1.68 -4.92
N LEU A 101 43.74 -2.97 -4.66
CA LEU A 101 44.81 -3.86 -4.20
C LEU A 101 45.92 -4.02 -5.26
N PHE A 102 45.54 -4.09 -6.54
CA PHE A 102 46.49 -4.13 -7.65
C PHE A 102 47.31 -2.83 -7.74
N TYR A 103 46.65 -1.67 -7.66
CA TYR A 103 47.29 -0.35 -7.63
C TYR A 103 48.32 -0.25 -6.49
N LEU A 104 47.95 -0.64 -5.27
CA LEU A 104 48.86 -0.61 -4.13
C LEU A 104 50.07 -1.53 -4.33
N LYS A 105 49.87 -2.70 -4.90
CA LYS A 105 50.94 -3.66 -5.19
C LYS A 105 51.94 -3.10 -6.21
N GLU A 106 51.45 -2.44 -7.25
CA GLU A 106 52.27 -1.88 -8.32
C GLU A 106 53.00 -0.60 -7.89
N THR A 107 52.31 0.31 -7.21
CA THR A 107 52.87 1.60 -6.80
C THR A 107 53.72 1.52 -5.55
N LYS A 108 53.21 0.90 -4.48
CA LYS A 108 53.86 0.93 -3.17
C LYS A 108 54.81 -0.25 -2.97
N GLY A 109 54.93 -1.16 -3.94
CA GLY A 109 55.73 -2.40 -3.87
C GLY A 109 57.22 -2.21 -3.56
N HIS A 110 57.80 -1.05 -3.92
CA HIS A 110 59.22 -0.73 -3.72
C HIS A 110 59.52 -0.08 -2.35
N LEU A 111 58.49 0.28 -1.57
CA LEU A 111 58.68 0.93 -0.29
C LEU A 111 59.08 -0.08 0.81
N PRO A 112 60.01 0.26 1.72
CA PRO A 112 60.45 -0.64 2.79
C PRO A 112 59.31 -1.01 3.77
N GLY A 113 58.31 -0.15 3.93
CA GLY A 113 57.08 -0.41 4.71
C GLY A 113 55.91 -0.99 3.89
N PHE A 114 56.14 -1.43 2.66
CA PHE A 114 55.10 -1.92 1.75
C PHE A 114 54.29 -3.06 2.36
N ARG A 115 54.95 -4.02 3.01
CA ARG A 115 54.29 -5.24 3.46
C ARG A 115 53.24 -4.99 4.54
N GLU A 116 53.55 -4.09 5.46
CA GLU A 116 52.62 -3.68 6.51
C GLU A 116 51.43 -2.92 5.92
N LYS A 117 51.70 -1.94 5.03
CA LYS A 117 50.65 -1.19 4.33
C LYS A 117 49.77 -2.10 3.47
N MET A 118 50.35 -3.11 2.82
CA MET A 118 49.61 -4.08 2.00
C MET A 118 48.75 -5.00 2.86
N ALA A 119 49.26 -5.48 4.00
CA ALA A 119 48.46 -6.27 4.94
C ALA A 119 47.29 -5.46 5.50
N GLN A 120 47.52 -4.20 5.89
CA GLN A 120 46.47 -3.27 6.31
C GLN A 120 45.42 -3.05 5.20
N ALA A 121 45.85 -2.91 3.95
CA ALA A 121 44.94 -2.76 2.82
C ALA A 121 44.09 -4.01 2.56
N TYR A 122 44.66 -5.21 2.69
CA TYR A 122 43.90 -6.46 2.60
C TYR A 122 42.92 -6.61 3.77
N ASP A 123 43.33 -6.30 5.00
CA ASP A 123 42.44 -6.33 6.16
C ASP A 123 41.27 -5.33 6.00
N PHE A 124 41.55 -4.13 5.48
CA PHE A 124 40.56 -3.11 5.15
C PHE A 124 39.60 -3.57 4.03
N ALA A 125 40.11 -4.25 2.99
CA ALA A 125 39.28 -4.82 1.94
C ALA A 125 38.37 -5.94 2.46
N LEU A 126 38.89 -6.80 3.35
CA LEU A 126 38.10 -7.88 3.95
C LEU A 126 37.05 -7.36 4.95
N GLU A 127 37.29 -6.23 5.62
CA GLU A 127 36.30 -5.58 6.47
C GLU A 127 35.09 -5.04 5.69
N ASN A 128 35.33 -4.44 4.52
CA ASN A 128 34.28 -3.83 3.73
C ASN A 128 33.61 -4.79 2.73
N VAL A 129 34.38 -5.63 2.04
CA VAL A 129 33.91 -6.47 0.91
C VAL A 129 34.12 -7.98 1.18
N GLY A 130 34.67 -8.35 2.33
CA GLY A 130 34.91 -9.75 2.67
C GLY A 130 33.64 -10.60 2.85
N LEU A 131 32.47 -9.96 3.03
CA LEU A 131 31.18 -10.64 3.12
C LEU A 131 30.55 -10.95 1.75
N ASP A 132 31.19 -10.55 0.65
CA ASP A 132 30.66 -10.81 -0.68
C ASP A 132 30.73 -12.28 -1.08
N VAL A 133 29.77 -12.67 -1.91
CA VAL A 133 29.71 -13.98 -2.58
C VAL A 133 30.96 -14.25 -3.40
N ASN A 134 31.50 -13.26 -4.09
CA ASN A 134 32.69 -13.40 -4.95
C ASN A 134 34.00 -12.97 -4.25
N ALA A 135 34.01 -12.86 -2.91
CA ALA A 135 35.17 -12.44 -2.13
C ALA A 135 36.34 -13.46 -2.13
N TYR A 136 36.12 -14.71 -2.54
CA TYR A 136 37.14 -15.79 -2.52
C TYR A 136 38.49 -15.38 -3.08
N SER A 137 38.51 -14.70 -4.23
CA SER A 137 39.75 -14.20 -4.85
C SER A 137 40.56 -13.28 -3.94
N ILE A 138 39.92 -12.37 -3.18
CA ILE A 138 40.61 -11.46 -2.26
C ILE A 138 41.23 -12.24 -1.10
N TYR A 139 40.51 -13.24 -0.56
CA TYR A 139 41.05 -14.14 0.46
C TYR A 139 42.27 -14.90 -0.05
N ASN A 140 42.18 -15.49 -1.25
CA ASN A 140 43.28 -16.26 -1.83
C ASN A 140 44.51 -15.39 -2.12
N ASP A 141 44.30 -14.18 -2.66
CA ASP A 141 45.38 -13.22 -2.92
C ASP A 141 46.06 -12.80 -1.61
N TYR A 142 45.29 -12.56 -0.54
CA TYR A 142 45.85 -12.20 0.76
C TYR A 142 46.64 -13.35 1.39
N ILE A 143 46.13 -14.58 1.32
CA ILE A 143 46.82 -15.77 1.81
C ILE A 143 48.12 -15.99 1.03
N THR A 144 48.09 -15.86 -0.29
CA THR A 144 49.27 -15.97 -1.15
C THR A 144 50.29 -14.90 -0.80
N PHE A 145 49.84 -13.65 -0.60
CA PHE A 145 50.69 -12.56 -0.15
C PHE A 145 51.36 -12.87 1.20
N LEU A 146 50.61 -13.30 2.21
CA LEU A 146 51.16 -13.63 3.53
C LEU A 146 52.15 -14.81 3.49
N LYS A 147 51.96 -15.79 2.59
CA LYS A 147 52.93 -16.88 2.35
C LYS A 147 54.25 -16.37 1.77
N THR A 148 54.22 -15.34 0.91
CA THR A 148 55.43 -14.75 0.32
C THR A 148 56.26 -13.90 1.29
N VAL A 149 55.70 -13.53 2.45
CA VAL A 149 56.43 -12.73 3.44
C VAL A 149 57.57 -13.58 4.04
N PRO A 150 58.84 -13.19 3.86
CA PRO A 150 59.96 -13.88 4.48
C PRO A 150 59.90 -13.65 5.98
N ALA A 151 59.91 -14.75 6.72
CA ALA A 151 59.99 -14.78 8.16
C ALA A 151 61.32 -15.45 8.53
N VAL A 152 62.22 -14.70 9.17
CA VAL A 152 63.52 -15.22 9.60
C VAL A 152 63.46 -15.45 11.10
N GLY A 153 63.70 -16.70 11.50
CA GLY A 153 63.63 -17.12 12.90
C GLY A 153 62.25 -17.61 13.33
N GLN A 154 62.24 -18.42 14.38
CA GLN A 154 61.08 -19.19 14.82
C GLN A 154 59.91 -18.32 15.31
N TYR A 155 60.19 -17.17 15.93
CA TYR A 155 59.16 -16.22 16.36
C TYR A 155 58.41 -15.60 15.17
N ALA A 156 59.16 -15.14 14.15
CA ALA A 156 58.58 -14.54 12.96
C ALA A 156 57.77 -15.56 12.14
N GLU A 157 58.23 -16.81 12.06
CA GLU A 157 57.49 -17.88 11.39
C GLU A 157 56.16 -18.18 12.09
N ASN A 158 56.16 -18.23 13.42
CA ASN A 158 54.94 -18.41 14.21
C ASN A 158 53.95 -17.25 14.03
N GLN A 159 54.44 -16.00 13.93
CA GLN A 159 53.60 -14.84 13.66
C GLN A 159 52.95 -14.93 12.27
N ARG A 160 53.73 -15.33 11.25
CA ARG A 160 53.21 -15.56 9.89
C ARG A 160 52.16 -16.66 9.87
N ILE A 161 52.41 -17.79 10.55
CA ILE A 161 51.44 -18.88 10.70
C ILE A 161 50.15 -18.39 11.36
N SER A 162 50.26 -17.63 12.44
CA SER A 162 49.10 -17.06 13.15
C SER A 162 48.29 -16.11 12.26
N ALA A 163 48.96 -15.24 11.51
CA ALA A 163 48.31 -14.33 10.57
C ALA A 163 47.57 -15.07 9.44
N ILE A 164 48.23 -16.05 8.80
CA ILE A 164 47.60 -16.86 7.75
C ILE A 164 46.40 -17.64 8.30
N ARG A 165 46.55 -18.24 9.49
CA ARG A 165 45.47 -18.96 10.17
C ARG A 165 44.27 -18.06 10.44
N LYS A 166 44.48 -16.83 10.91
CA LYS A 166 43.41 -15.85 11.16
C LYS A 166 42.58 -15.58 9.90
N VAL A 167 43.23 -15.44 8.74
CA VAL A 167 42.56 -15.19 7.46
C VAL A 167 41.76 -16.41 7.00
N PHE A 168 42.35 -17.61 7.07
CA PHE A 168 41.64 -18.86 6.76
C PHE A 168 40.42 -19.06 7.65
N GLN A 169 40.57 -18.92 8.97
CA GLN A 169 39.48 -19.09 9.93
C GLN A 169 38.34 -18.10 9.69
N ARG A 170 38.64 -16.86 9.29
CA ARG A 170 37.63 -15.86 8.90
C ARG A 170 36.90 -16.26 7.61
N GLY A 171 37.65 -16.70 6.60
CA GLY A 171 37.08 -17.06 5.30
C GLY A 171 36.20 -18.31 5.38
N VAL A 172 36.63 -19.35 6.08
CA VAL A 172 35.92 -20.64 6.18
C VAL A 172 34.52 -20.52 6.83
N VAL A 173 34.31 -19.49 7.65
CA VAL A 173 33.01 -19.20 8.30
C VAL A 173 32.12 -18.31 7.41
N THR A 174 32.70 -17.62 6.44
CA THR A 174 31.98 -16.67 5.58
C THR A 174 31.43 -17.39 4.34
N PRO A 175 30.11 -17.40 4.10
CA PRO A 175 29.52 -17.96 2.90
C PRO A 175 30.01 -17.24 1.64
N MET A 176 30.76 -17.94 0.79
CA MET A 176 31.32 -17.41 -0.45
C MET A 176 31.42 -18.52 -1.51
N MET A 177 31.50 -18.14 -2.78
CA MET A 177 31.77 -19.09 -3.86
C MET A 177 33.13 -19.75 -3.63
N HIS A 178 33.25 -21.02 -3.99
CA HIS A 178 34.48 -21.81 -3.82
C HIS A 178 34.97 -21.97 -2.37
N ILE A 179 34.07 -21.89 -1.38
CA ILE A 179 34.40 -22.16 0.04
C ILE A 179 35.05 -23.54 0.26
N ASP A 180 34.68 -24.55 -0.54
CA ASP A 180 35.26 -25.89 -0.50
C ASP A 180 36.75 -25.88 -0.89
N SER A 181 37.15 -25.02 -1.84
CA SER A 181 38.57 -24.87 -2.22
C SER A 181 39.37 -24.26 -1.08
N LEU A 182 38.85 -23.19 -0.45
CA LEU A 182 39.50 -22.54 0.67
C LEU A 182 39.67 -23.49 1.87
N TRP A 183 38.66 -24.32 2.13
CA TRP A 183 38.71 -25.33 3.20
C TRP A 183 39.74 -26.41 2.94
N ASN A 184 39.82 -26.92 1.71
CA ASN A 184 40.84 -27.91 1.33
C ASN A 184 42.26 -27.34 1.45
N GLU A 185 42.46 -26.09 1.04
CA GLU A 185 43.73 -25.39 1.20
C GLU A 185 44.09 -25.19 2.69
N TYR A 186 43.12 -24.83 3.54
CA TYR A 186 43.31 -24.71 4.98
C TYR A 186 43.71 -26.05 5.61
N CYS A 187 43.02 -27.14 5.26
CA CYS A 187 43.34 -28.47 5.77
C CYS A 187 44.74 -28.92 5.35
N SER A 188 45.13 -28.68 4.09
CA SER A 188 46.48 -28.97 3.61
C SER A 188 47.54 -28.10 4.29
N TYR A 189 47.23 -26.83 4.55
CA TYR A 189 48.13 -25.89 5.22
C TYR A 189 48.39 -26.27 6.69
N GLU A 190 47.34 -26.57 7.47
CA GLU A 190 47.51 -26.96 8.88
C GLU A 190 48.25 -28.30 9.01
N ARG A 191 47.92 -29.29 8.17
CA ARG A 191 48.66 -30.57 8.13
C ARG A 191 50.13 -30.39 7.76
N GLY A 192 50.43 -29.42 6.88
CA GLY A 192 51.79 -29.08 6.46
C GLY A 192 52.64 -28.41 7.54
N ILE A 193 52.03 -27.74 8.52
CA ILE A 193 52.74 -27.12 9.65
C ILE A 193 52.92 -28.14 10.79
N ASN A 194 51.81 -28.73 11.25
CA ASN A 194 51.84 -29.66 12.37
C ASN A 194 50.68 -30.66 12.27
N ALA A 195 50.98 -31.88 11.82
CA ALA A 195 49.99 -32.93 11.63
C ALA A 195 49.18 -33.30 12.89
N THR A 196 49.77 -33.23 14.10
CA THR A 196 49.07 -33.61 15.33
C THR A 196 48.12 -32.52 15.84
N LEU A 197 48.51 -31.24 15.76
CA LEU A 197 47.62 -30.13 16.12
C LEU A 197 46.58 -29.83 15.03
N ALA A 198 46.88 -30.16 13.77
CA ALA A 198 46.00 -29.92 12.64
C ALA A 198 44.64 -30.61 12.80
N GLU A 199 44.60 -31.86 13.24
CA GLU A 199 43.34 -32.60 13.38
C GLU A 199 42.37 -31.90 14.35
N LYS A 200 42.89 -31.42 15.48
CA LYS A 200 42.09 -30.67 16.46
C LYS A 200 41.60 -29.33 15.89
N LEU A 201 42.49 -28.54 15.29
CA LEU A 201 42.13 -27.23 14.71
C LEU A 201 41.15 -27.34 13.54
N ILE A 202 41.26 -28.39 12.73
CA ILE A 202 40.33 -28.69 11.64
C ILE A 202 38.99 -29.14 12.23
N ALA A 203 38.97 -30.04 13.23
CA ALA A 203 37.74 -30.50 13.87
C ALA A 203 36.96 -29.34 14.53
N ASP A 204 37.65 -28.44 15.23
CA ASP A 204 37.05 -27.29 15.91
C ASP A 204 36.30 -26.37 14.93
N LYS A 205 36.82 -26.17 13.71
CA LYS A 205 36.22 -25.30 12.69
C LYS A 205 35.36 -26.01 11.66
N ASN A 206 35.37 -27.34 11.62
CA ASN A 206 34.59 -28.11 10.65
C ASN A 206 33.08 -27.89 10.82
N LYS A 207 32.58 -27.79 12.06
CA LYS A 207 31.15 -27.52 12.31
C LYS A 207 30.70 -26.19 11.71
N ASP A 208 31.47 -25.13 11.94
CA ASP A 208 31.20 -23.79 11.41
C ASP A 208 31.29 -23.80 9.88
N HIS A 209 32.29 -24.47 9.31
CA HIS A 209 32.46 -24.63 7.87
C HIS A 209 31.27 -25.34 7.22
N GLN A 210 30.80 -26.46 7.77
CA GLN A 210 29.64 -27.17 7.22
C GLN A 210 28.38 -26.30 7.22
N ASN A 211 28.20 -25.48 8.26
CA ASN A 211 27.10 -24.51 8.29
C ASN A 211 27.27 -23.43 7.20
N ALA A 212 28.45 -22.83 7.09
CA ALA A 212 28.75 -21.84 6.05
C ALA A 212 28.59 -22.40 4.63
N ARG A 213 29.01 -23.66 4.42
CA ARG A 213 28.85 -24.39 3.16
C ARG A 213 27.38 -24.64 2.81
N ARG A 214 26.58 -25.08 3.79
CA ARG A 214 25.12 -25.24 3.62
C ARG A 214 24.47 -23.91 3.22
N VAL A 215 24.81 -22.82 3.92
CA VAL A 215 24.29 -21.48 3.60
C VAL A 215 24.76 -20.98 2.25
N THR A 216 26.01 -21.27 1.85
CA THR A 216 26.54 -20.90 0.52
C THR A 216 25.69 -21.51 -0.61
N ARG A 217 25.30 -22.79 -0.48
CA ARG A 217 24.43 -23.44 -1.48
C ARG A 217 23.03 -22.82 -1.55
N LEU A 218 22.47 -22.42 -0.41
CA LEU A 218 21.19 -21.72 -0.37
C LEU A 218 21.31 -20.32 -0.99
N MET A 219 22.37 -19.59 -0.65
CA MET A 219 22.67 -18.27 -1.20
C MET A 219 22.81 -18.30 -2.71
N GLU A 220 23.42 -19.34 -3.26
CA GLU A 220 23.55 -19.54 -4.71
C GLU A 220 22.18 -19.60 -5.40
N GLN A 221 21.18 -20.22 -4.78
CA GLN A 221 19.82 -20.30 -5.34
C GLN A 221 19.17 -18.91 -5.45
N PHE A 222 19.34 -18.06 -4.43
CA PHE A 222 18.77 -16.70 -4.41
C PHE A 222 19.58 -15.70 -5.23
N THR A 223 20.88 -15.95 -5.42
CA THR A 223 21.76 -15.08 -6.22
C THR A 223 21.79 -15.44 -7.70
N ARG A 224 21.30 -16.63 -8.07
CA ARG A 224 21.17 -17.06 -9.47
C ARG A 224 20.21 -16.14 -10.22
N GLY A 225 20.73 -15.46 -11.24
CA GLY A 225 19.96 -14.55 -12.08
C GLY A 225 19.98 -13.08 -11.63
N LEU A 226 20.64 -12.75 -10.51
CA LEU A 226 20.88 -11.35 -10.11
C LEU A 226 21.99 -10.75 -10.98
N ASN A 227 21.71 -9.59 -11.59
CA ASN A 227 22.73 -8.82 -12.27
C ASN A 227 23.38 -7.80 -11.32
N ARG A 228 24.49 -8.19 -10.69
CA ARG A 228 25.29 -7.34 -9.79
C ARG A 228 26.13 -6.27 -10.49
N SER A 229 26.25 -6.37 -11.82
CA SER A 229 27.00 -5.42 -12.65
C SER A 229 26.10 -4.41 -13.35
N ALA A 230 24.79 -4.47 -13.09
CA ALA A 230 23.82 -3.58 -13.69
C ALA A 230 24.10 -2.13 -13.27
N VAL A 231 23.93 -1.22 -14.21
CA VAL A 231 24.03 0.22 -13.95
C VAL A 231 22.71 0.66 -13.33
N SER A 232 22.78 1.47 -12.27
CA SER A 232 21.60 2.09 -11.68
C SER A 232 20.96 3.06 -12.67
N VAL A 233 19.70 2.82 -13.01
CA VAL A 233 18.88 3.64 -13.92
C VAL A 233 17.56 3.95 -13.21
N PRO A 234 16.95 5.14 -13.40
CA PRO A 234 15.62 5.43 -12.88
C PRO A 234 14.57 4.44 -13.39
N PRO A 235 13.58 4.05 -12.56
CA PRO A 235 12.65 3.00 -12.90
C PRO A 235 11.85 3.34 -14.15
N ARG A 236 11.97 2.50 -15.19
CA ARG A 236 11.20 2.62 -16.44
C ARG A 236 10.00 1.67 -16.48
N GLY A 237 9.85 0.85 -15.43
CA GLY A 237 8.75 -0.12 -15.30
C GLY A 237 8.88 -1.31 -16.25
N THR A 238 10.09 -1.61 -16.74
CA THR A 238 10.29 -2.74 -17.65
C THR A 238 10.13 -4.06 -16.90
N GLY A 239 9.56 -5.08 -17.55
CA GLY A 239 9.34 -6.39 -16.91
C GLY A 239 10.62 -7.09 -16.45
N ALA A 240 11.76 -6.82 -17.10
CA ALA A 240 13.07 -7.33 -16.69
C ALA A 240 13.58 -6.64 -15.40
N GLU A 241 13.36 -5.33 -15.29
CA GLU A 241 13.70 -4.54 -14.11
C GLU A 241 12.87 -4.96 -12.89
N LEU A 242 11.54 -5.09 -13.06
CA LEU A 242 10.65 -5.57 -11.99
C LEU A 242 11.05 -6.95 -11.47
N LYS A 243 11.41 -7.87 -12.37
CA LYS A 243 11.96 -9.19 -11.99
C LYS A 243 13.27 -9.06 -11.20
N GLN A 244 14.18 -8.17 -11.60
CA GLN A 244 15.43 -7.94 -10.85
C GLN A 244 15.14 -7.37 -9.45
N VAL A 245 14.22 -6.41 -9.32
CA VAL A 245 13.79 -5.86 -8.02
C VAL A 245 13.21 -6.96 -7.13
N GLU A 246 12.35 -7.83 -7.68
CA GLU A 246 11.78 -8.95 -6.95
C GLU A 246 12.86 -9.92 -6.46
N LEU A 247 13.84 -10.26 -7.30
CA LEU A 247 14.97 -11.12 -6.92
C LEU A 247 15.82 -10.49 -5.80
N TRP A 248 16.12 -9.19 -5.89
CA TRP A 248 16.86 -8.48 -4.84
C TRP A 248 16.09 -8.46 -3.51
N ARG A 249 14.77 -8.22 -3.55
CA ARG A 249 13.92 -8.28 -2.36
C ARG A 249 13.88 -9.69 -1.75
N LYS A 250 13.78 -10.74 -2.57
CA LYS A 250 13.86 -12.14 -2.09
C LYS A 250 15.19 -12.43 -1.42
N TYR A 251 16.30 -11.96 -2.01
CA TYR A 251 17.63 -12.11 -1.41
C TYR A 251 17.77 -11.38 -0.07
N ILE A 252 17.30 -10.13 0.01
CA ILE A 252 17.32 -9.34 1.27
C ILE A 252 16.43 -9.99 2.34
N HIS A 253 15.25 -10.47 1.97
CA HIS A 253 14.35 -11.15 2.91
C HIS A 253 14.96 -12.46 3.43
N TRP A 254 15.61 -13.23 2.56
CA TRP A 254 16.35 -14.41 2.94
C TRP A 254 17.53 -14.09 3.89
N GLU A 255 18.28 -13.01 3.65
CA GLU A 255 19.35 -12.61 4.55
C GLU A 255 18.78 -12.19 5.93
N LYS A 256 17.61 -11.53 5.96
CA LYS A 256 16.89 -11.19 7.20
C LYS A 256 16.40 -12.41 7.98
N SER A 257 16.17 -13.57 7.36
CA SER A 257 15.77 -14.80 8.07
C SER A 257 16.92 -15.47 8.84
N ASN A 258 18.10 -14.83 8.89
CA ASN A 258 19.31 -15.31 9.54
C ASN A 258 19.70 -16.76 9.17
N PRO A 259 20.04 -17.05 7.89
CA PRO A 259 20.33 -18.41 7.42
C PRO A 259 21.50 -19.09 8.14
N LEU A 260 22.46 -18.30 8.64
CA LEU A 260 23.63 -18.77 9.38
C LEU A 260 23.35 -19.09 10.84
N ASN A 261 22.19 -18.69 11.37
CA ASN A 261 21.87 -18.76 12.80
C ASN A 261 22.99 -18.16 13.67
N LEU A 262 23.43 -16.93 13.32
CA LEU A 262 24.46 -16.24 14.08
C LEU A 262 23.92 -15.83 15.45
N GLU A 263 24.63 -16.21 16.51
CA GLU A 263 24.31 -15.83 17.89
C GLU A 263 24.55 -14.33 18.14
N GLU A 264 25.59 -13.78 17.52
CA GLU A 264 25.94 -12.37 17.64
C GLU A 264 25.12 -11.51 16.65
N TYR A 265 24.20 -10.73 17.20
CA TYR A 265 23.30 -9.89 16.43
C TYR A 265 24.03 -8.81 15.62
N ALA A 266 25.18 -8.34 16.09
CA ALA A 266 26.01 -7.37 15.36
C ALA A 266 26.47 -7.94 14.00
N ASN A 267 26.95 -9.18 13.96
CA ASN A 267 27.39 -9.83 12.72
C ASN A 267 26.23 -10.10 11.77
N PHE A 268 25.07 -10.49 12.31
CA PHE A 268 23.83 -10.61 11.53
C PHE A 268 23.44 -9.27 10.89
N SER A 269 23.41 -8.19 11.68
CA SER A 269 23.05 -6.86 11.18
C SER A 269 23.99 -6.38 10.08
N LYS A 270 25.31 -6.59 10.24
CA LYS A 270 26.32 -6.24 9.22
C LYS A 270 26.09 -6.96 7.89
N ARG A 271 25.69 -8.24 7.91
CA ARG A 271 25.40 -8.99 6.68
C ARG A 271 24.18 -8.46 5.94
N VAL A 272 23.10 -8.16 6.67
CA VAL A 272 21.89 -7.60 6.04
C VAL A 272 22.15 -6.20 5.51
N ILE A 273 22.91 -5.36 6.24
CA ILE A 273 23.35 -4.04 5.76
C ILE A 273 24.16 -4.18 4.47
N TYR A 274 25.10 -5.12 4.42
CA TYR A 274 25.89 -5.38 3.22
C TYR A 274 25.01 -5.81 2.03
N ALA A 275 23.98 -6.64 2.25
CA ALA A 275 23.03 -7.03 1.21
C ALA A 275 22.25 -5.82 0.66
N TYR A 276 21.85 -4.87 1.55
CA TYR A 276 21.25 -3.60 1.14
C TYR A 276 22.23 -2.74 0.35
N ASP A 277 23.47 -2.59 0.82
CA ASP A 277 24.48 -1.80 0.10
C ASP A 277 24.74 -2.34 -1.31
N GLN A 278 24.80 -3.66 -1.48
CA GLN A 278 24.91 -4.30 -2.80
C GLN A 278 23.69 -4.01 -3.68
N ALA A 279 22.48 -4.07 -3.12
CA ALA A 279 21.26 -3.74 -3.86
C ALA A 279 21.25 -2.27 -4.31
N LEU A 280 21.72 -1.34 -3.46
CA LEU A 280 21.80 0.09 -3.76
C LEU A 280 22.80 0.45 -4.87
N LEU A 281 23.78 -0.42 -5.16
CA LEU A 281 24.67 -0.25 -6.32
C LEU A 281 23.92 -0.44 -7.64
N CYS A 282 23.01 -1.42 -7.69
CA CYS A 282 22.25 -1.78 -8.89
C CYS A 282 20.94 -1.01 -9.01
N LEU A 283 20.27 -0.76 -7.89
CA LEU A 283 18.91 -0.22 -7.78
C LEU A 283 18.89 1.10 -6.99
N GLY A 284 19.88 1.97 -7.23
CA GLY A 284 20.07 3.18 -6.44
C GLY A 284 19.04 4.30 -6.68
N TYR A 285 18.23 4.23 -7.75
CA TYR A 285 17.17 5.21 -8.04
C TYR A 285 15.80 4.85 -7.45
N LEU A 286 15.73 3.79 -6.65
CA LEU A 286 14.50 3.30 -6.01
C LEU A 286 14.42 3.80 -4.55
N PRO A 287 13.56 4.80 -4.23
CA PRO A 287 13.48 5.39 -2.89
C PRO A 287 13.12 4.41 -1.77
N ASP A 288 12.31 3.41 -2.10
CA ASP A 288 11.87 2.34 -1.21
C ASP A 288 13.04 1.53 -0.65
N ILE A 289 14.03 1.15 -1.47
CA ILE A 289 15.17 0.35 -1.01
C ILE A 289 16.05 1.14 -0.03
N TRP A 290 16.24 2.44 -0.28
CA TRP A 290 16.97 3.31 0.65
C TRP A 290 16.24 3.47 1.97
N TYR A 291 14.92 3.67 1.93
CA TYR A 291 14.11 3.76 3.14
C TYR A 291 14.12 2.43 3.92
N GLU A 292 13.93 1.30 3.24
CA GLU A 292 13.99 -0.03 3.87
C GLU A 292 15.35 -0.32 4.52
N ALA A 293 16.45 0.06 3.86
CA ALA A 293 17.80 -0.07 4.38
C ALA A 293 17.99 0.77 5.66
N ALA A 294 17.57 2.04 5.62
CA ALA A 294 17.65 2.94 6.76
C ALA A 294 16.77 2.46 7.92
N HIS A 295 15.53 2.06 7.64
CA HIS A 295 14.61 1.53 8.64
C HIS A 295 15.14 0.24 9.29
N PHE A 296 15.73 -0.66 8.50
CA PHE A 296 16.38 -1.86 9.05
C PHE A 296 17.56 -1.50 9.95
N GLN A 297 18.42 -0.58 9.54
CA GLN A 297 19.55 -0.11 10.36
C GLN A 297 19.09 0.53 11.68
N GLN A 298 18.01 1.32 11.66
CA GLN A 298 17.41 1.90 12.87
C GLN A 298 16.91 0.81 13.83
N LEU A 299 16.16 -0.17 13.32
CA LEU A 299 15.68 -1.31 14.11
C LEU A 299 16.84 -2.13 14.67
N ALA A 300 17.88 -2.35 13.87
CA ALA A 300 19.07 -3.07 14.31
C ALA A 300 19.82 -2.34 15.43
N ALA A 301 19.98 -1.02 15.31
CA ALA A 301 20.61 -0.19 16.34
C ALA A 301 19.80 -0.19 17.65
N LYS A 302 18.46 -0.13 17.57
CA LYS A 302 17.59 -0.24 18.75
C LYS A 302 17.73 -1.60 19.44
N ASN A 303 17.68 -2.68 18.67
CA ASN A 303 17.85 -4.04 19.21
C ASN A 303 19.23 -4.27 19.83
N LEU A 304 20.30 -3.67 19.29
CA LEU A 304 21.64 -3.74 19.88
C LEU A 304 21.73 -2.96 21.20
N LYS A 305 21.09 -1.79 21.25
CA LYS A 305 20.99 -0.99 22.47
C LYS A 305 20.25 -1.75 23.57
N ASP A 306 19.16 -2.42 23.24
CA ASP A 306 18.37 -3.21 24.20
C ASP A 306 19.16 -4.43 24.73
N LYS A 307 20.06 -4.98 23.92
CA LYS A 307 21.00 -6.06 24.31
C LYS A 307 22.22 -5.58 25.09
N GLY A 308 22.38 -4.27 25.31
CA GLY A 308 23.47 -3.67 26.08
C GLY A 308 24.70 -3.27 25.26
N ASP A 309 24.71 -3.45 23.94
CA ASP A 309 25.84 -3.07 23.08
C ASP A 309 25.69 -1.64 22.54
N VAL A 310 25.95 -0.67 23.42
CA VAL A 310 25.74 0.76 23.15
C VAL A 310 26.71 1.31 22.10
N LYS A 311 27.93 0.79 22.02
CA LYS A 311 28.95 1.28 21.09
C LYS A 311 28.58 0.93 19.65
N HIS A 312 28.29 -0.34 19.37
CA HIS A 312 27.89 -0.75 18.03
C HIS A 312 26.53 -0.15 17.63
N ALA A 313 25.61 0.04 18.58
CA ALA A 313 24.36 0.76 18.32
C ALA A 313 24.60 2.19 17.84
N LYS A 314 25.52 2.93 18.47
CA LYS A 314 25.88 4.29 18.05
C LYS A 314 26.51 4.30 16.65
N ASP A 315 27.42 3.38 16.36
CA ASP A 315 28.07 3.29 15.06
C ASP A 315 27.05 3.04 13.93
N ILE A 316 26.03 2.22 14.18
CA ILE A 316 24.94 1.99 13.20
C ILE A 316 24.06 3.23 13.06
N PHE A 317 23.71 3.93 14.15
CA PHE A 317 22.95 5.19 14.04
C PHE A 317 23.68 6.26 13.24
N ASP A 318 24.99 6.41 13.44
CA ASP A 318 25.79 7.34 12.63
C ASP A 318 25.94 6.83 11.19
N GLY A 319 25.87 5.52 10.96
CA GLY A 319 25.74 4.89 9.65
C GLY A 319 24.46 5.28 8.90
N VAL A 320 23.32 5.35 9.59
CA VAL A 320 22.02 5.76 9.00
C VAL A 320 22.10 7.19 8.46
N VAL A 321 22.71 8.10 9.22
CA VAL A 321 22.91 9.50 8.79
C VAL A 321 23.75 9.55 7.51
N LYS A 322 24.86 8.79 7.48
CA LYS A 322 25.71 8.69 6.29
C LYS A 322 24.96 8.10 5.09
N LEU A 323 24.07 7.13 5.32
CA LEU A 323 23.26 6.51 4.27
C LEU A 323 22.28 7.53 3.65
N TYR A 324 21.57 8.29 4.48
CA TYR A 324 20.68 9.35 3.99
C TYR A 324 21.46 10.46 3.28
N GLU A 325 22.57 10.95 3.86
CA GLU A 325 23.41 11.96 3.20
C GLU A 325 23.97 11.46 1.87
N LYS A 326 24.37 10.19 1.77
CA LYS A 326 24.78 9.56 0.50
C LYS A 326 23.64 9.54 -0.52
N ALA A 327 22.42 9.24 -0.10
CA ALA A 327 21.25 9.23 -0.99
C ALA A 327 20.93 10.63 -1.53
N LEU A 328 20.95 11.65 -0.67
CA LEU A 328 20.58 13.03 -0.98
C LEU A 328 21.66 13.78 -1.78
N THR A 329 22.94 13.51 -1.53
CA THR A 329 24.07 14.11 -2.27
C THR A 329 24.35 13.39 -3.59
N GLY A 330 24.11 12.08 -3.63
CA GLY A 330 24.37 11.24 -4.79
C GLY A 330 23.20 11.21 -5.78
N LEU A 331 22.41 10.14 -5.71
CA LEU A 331 21.49 9.73 -6.79
C LEU A 331 20.12 10.38 -6.68
N MET A 332 19.61 10.56 -5.47
CA MET A 332 18.24 11.01 -5.22
C MET A 332 18.20 12.39 -4.61
N LYS A 333 18.73 13.30 -5.41
CA LYS A 333 18.80 14.73 -5.15
C LYS A 333 17.42 15.39 -4.96
N ASP A 334 16.39 14.87 -5.64
CA ASP A 334 15.06 15.48 -5.72
C ASP A 334 13.95 14.63 -5.05
N SER A 335 14.29 13.48 -4.48
CA SER A 335 13.33 12.56 -3.88
C SER A 335 12.79 13.10 -2.56
N GLN A 336 11.61 13.73 -2.59
CA GLN A 336 10.96 14.29 -1.40
C GLN A 336 10.79 13.26 -0.27
N LEU A 337 10.51 12.00 -0.62
CA LEU A 337 10.30 10.92 0.35
C LEU A 337 11.52 10.73 1.26
N LEU A 338 12.73 10.73 0.70
CA LEU A 338 13.95 10.52 1.49
C LEU A 338 14.29 11.71 2.38
N TYR A 339 14.00 12.93 1.95
CA TYR A 339 14.15 14.09 2.83
C TYR A 339 13.18 14.00 4.02
N PHE A 340 11.93 13.56 3.79
CA PHE A 340 10.96 13.41 4.86
C PHE A 340 11.37 12.31 5.84
N SER A 341 11.76 11.13 5.34
CA SER A 341 12.23 10.05 6.21
C SER A 341 13.51 10.42 6.97
N TYR A 342 14.41 11.20 6.35
CA TYR A 342 15.62 11.67 7.02
C TYR A 342 15.30 12.70 8.11
N ALA A 343 14.38 13.63 7.83
CA ALA A 343 13.94 14.60 8.83
C ALA A 343 13.20 13.95 10.00
N ASP A 344 12.33 12.97 9.74
CA ASP A 344 11.66 12.20 10.78
C ASP A 344 12.69 11.42 11.63
N TYR A 345 13.75 10.89 11.02
CA TYR A 345 14.84 10.22 11.76
C TYR A 345 15.63 11.18 12.67
N GLU A 346 15.97 12.39 12.22
CA GLU A 346 16.61 13.39 13.08
C GLU A 346 15.66 13.89 14.18
N GLU A 347 14.35 13.94 13.91
CA GLU A 347 13.34 14.23 14.92
C GLU A 347 13.27 13.16 16.01
N GLU A 348 13.33 11.87 15.66
CA GLU A 348 13.41 10.76 16.63
C GLU A 348 14.66 10.84 17.53
N ARG A 349 15.76 11.42 17.03
CA ARG A 349 16.98 11.67 17.81
C ARG A 349 16.91 12.94 18.68
N ASN A 350 15.80 13.69 18.62
CA ASN A 350 15.62 15.02 19.22
C ASN A 350 16.53 16.12 18.64
N ASN A 351 17.02 15.95 17.40
CA ASN A 351 17.84 16.93 16.70
C ASN A 351 16.97 17.84 15.81
N PHE A 352 16.12 18.68 16.41
CA PHE A 352 15.14 19.48 15.67
C PHE A 352 15.77 20.50 14.70
N ASP A 353 16.93 21.08 15.06
CA ASP A 353 17.64 22.03 14.19
C ASP A 353 18.19 21.35 12.92
N ALA A 354 18.65 20.10 13.02
CA ALA A 354 19.13 19.34 11.89
C ALA A 354 17.97 18.99 10.95
N ALA A 355 16.85 18.52 11.49
CA ALA A 355 15.62 18.26 10.75
C ALA A 355 15.16 19.50 9.95
N LYS A 356 15.16 20.68 10.57
CA LYS A 356 14.80 21.95 9.90
C LYS A 356 15.75 22.30 8.77
N LYS A 357 17.07 22.12 8.96
CA LYS A 357 18.08 22.32 7.90
C LYS A 357 17.86 21.39 6.71
N ILE A 358 17.42 20.15 6.94
CA ILE A 358 17.12 19.18 5.87
C ILE A 358 15.93 19.66 5.03
N TYR A 359 14.86 20.14 5.65
CA TYR A 359 13.72 20.72 4.93
C TYR A 359 14.12 21.97 4.13
N HIS A 360 14.89 22.90 4.73
CA HIS A 360 15.36 24.09 4.01
C HIS A 360 16.28 23.74 2.83
N ARG A 361 17.16 22.75 2.98
CA ARG A 361 18.01 22.24 1.89
C ARG A 361 17.18 21.74 0.69
N LEU A 362 15.99 21.17 0.94
CA LEU A 362 15.07 20.77 -0.12
C LEU A 362 14.34 21.98 -0.74
N LEU A 363 13.99 22.99 0.05
CA LEU A 363 13.33 24.21 -0.43
C LEU A 363 14.23 25.10 -1.30
N ASP A 364 15.54 25.11 -1.03
CA ASP A 364 16.55 25.84 -1.81
C ASP A 364 16.69 25.31 -3.24
N ARG A 365 16.23 24.08 -3.51
CA ARG A 365 16.24 23.49 -4.85
C ARG A 365 15.11 24.06 -5.70
N LYS A 366 15.46 24.50 -6.92
CA LYS A 366 14.53 25.18 -7.84
C LYS A 366 13.56 24.25 -8.55
N ASP A 367 13.99 23.01 -8.79
CA ASP A 367 13.30 22.04 -9.66
C ASP A 367 12.19 21.23 -8.96
N VAL A 368 12.08 21.34 -7.64
CA VAL A 368 11.13 20.56 -6.83
C VAL A 368 9.89 21.40 -6.52
N ASN A 369 8.70 20.80 -6.61
CA ASN A 369 7.47 21.43 -6.14
C ASN A 369 7.51 21.56 -4.59
N PRO A 370 7.62 22.78 -4.04
CA PRO A 370 7.84 22.96 -2.61
C PRO A 370 6.58 22.77 -1.78
N THR A 371 5.41 22.60 -2.42
CA THR A 371 4.10 22.53 -1.74
C THR A 371 4.06 21.46 -0.67
N LEU A 372 4.44 20.23 -1.00
CA LEU A 372 4.43 19.12 -0.05
C LEU A 372 5.49 19.31 1.05
N VAL A 373 6.63 19.89 0.69
CA VAL A 373 7.74 20.18 1.62
C VAL A 373 7.29 21.21 2.66
N TYR A 374 6.62 22.28 2.25
CA TYR A 374 6.05 23.27 3.17
C TYR A 374 4.96 22.69 4.07
N ILE A 375 4.08 21.82 3.53
CA ILE A 375 3.06 21.14 4.34
C ILE A 375 3.74 20.29 5.43
N GLN A 376 4.77 19.52 5.07
CA GLN A 376 5.47 18.68 6.02
C GLN A 376 6.28 19.51 7.03
N LEU A 377 6.97 20.56 6.58
CA LEU A 377 7.69 21.49 7.46
C LEU A 377 6.74 22.22 8.43
N MET A 378 5.54 22.59 7.99
CA MET A 378 4.52 23.18 8.83
C MET A 378 4.00 22.19 9.88
N LYS A 379 3.80 20.92 9.50
CA LYS A 379 3.43 19.85 10.45
C LYS A 379 4.53 19.60 11.49
N PHE A 380 5.79 19.56 11.05
CA PHE A 380 6.98 19.41 11.89
C PHE A 380 7.10 20.57 12.89
N THR A 381 7.16 21.82 12.40
CA THR A 381 7.33 23.00 13.26
C THR A 381 6.17 23.19 14.25
N ARG A 382 4.94 22.84 13.86
CA ARG A 382 3.82 22.83 14.82
C ARG A 382 4.03 21.80 15.93
N ARG A 383 4.51 20.60 15.61
CA ARG A 383 4.72 19.50 16.55
C ARG A 383 5.86 19.77 17.53
N THR A 384 6.90 20.47 17.08
CA THR A 384 8.13 20.70 17.87
C THR A 384 8.20 22.11 18.51
N GLU A 385 7.89 23.16 17.75
CA GLU A 385 8.04 24.57 18.15
C GLU A 385 6.69 25.29 18.43
N GLY A 386 5.56 24.66 18.13
CA GLY A 386 4.21 25.16 18.40
C GLY A 386 3.58 26.02 17.28
N VAL A 387 2.38 26.55 17.54
CA VAL A 387 1.50 27.16 16.52
C VAL A 387 2.08 28.45 15.91
N LYS A 388 2.77 29.28 16.71
CA LYS A 388 3.32 30.57 16.24
C LYS A 388 4.34 30.36 15.11
N GLN A 389 5.23 29.38 15.26
CA GLN A 389 6.25 29.11 14.26
C GLN A 389 5.68 28.44 13.01
N ALA A 390 4.67 27.58 13.16
CA ALA A 390 3.94 27.04 12.02
C ALA A 390 3.32 28.15 11.14
N ARG A 391 2.78 29.22 11.75
CA ARG A 391 2.26 30.39 11.03
C ARG A 391 3.36 31.18 10.30
N THR A 392 4.57 31.24 10.87
CA THR A 392 5.75 31.84 10.20
C THR A 392 6.11 31.06 8.94
N ILE A 393 6.12 29.72 9.01
CA ILE A 393 6.35 28.86 7.84
C ILE A 393 5.23 29.02 6.80
N PHE A 394 3.96 29.10 7.23
CA PHE A 394 2.85 29.37 6.32
C PHE A 394 3.00 30.73 5.61
N LYS A 395 3.49 31.76 6.32
CA LYS A 395 3.81 33.05 5.70
C LYS A 395 4.90 32.90 4.62
N GLN A 396 5.98 32.18 4.89
CA GLN A 396 7.03 31.90 3.90
C GLN A 396 6.49 31.12 2.69
N ALA A 397 5.67 30.10 2.93
CA ALA A 397 5.06 29.29 1.88
C ALA A 397 4.13 30.10 0.95
N ARG A 398 3.49 31.16 1.48
CA ARG A 398 2.64 32.07 0.70
C ARG A 398 3.43 33.00 -0.21
N GLU A 399 4.64 33.37 0.20
CA GLU A 399 5.55 34.25 -0.55
C GLU A 399 6.23 33.48 -1.71
N ASP A 400 6.35 32.15 -1.61
CA ASP A 400 6.87 31.32 -2.72
C ASP A 400 5.81 31.18 -3.84
N PRO A 401 6.11 31.64 -5.08
CA PRO A 401 5.19 31.52 -6.21
C PRO A 401 5.00 30.09 -6.71
N ARG A 402 5.86 29.13 -6.34
CA ARG A 402 5.78 27.72 -6.74
C ARG A 402 4.78 26.91 -5.89
N SER A 403 4.26 27.50 -4.82
CA SER A 403 3.32 26.88 -3.89
C SER A 403 1.92 26.70 -4.50
N SER A 404 1.38 25.49 -4.40
CA SER A 404 0.03 25.10 -4.83
C SER A 404 -1.02 25.27 -3.72
N TYR A 405 -2.30 25.14 -4.08
CA TYR A 405 -3.46 25.28 -3.20
C TYR A 405 -3.42 24.39 -1.95
N HIS A 406 -2.76 23.23 -2.02
CA HIS A 406 -2.71 22.25 -0.93
C HIS A 406 -2.16 22.84 0.38
N ILE A 407 -1.28 23.85 0.32
CA ILE A 407 -0.76 24.51 1.53
C ILE A 407 -1.87 25.23 2.29
N PHE A 408 -2.79 25.91 1.60
CA PHE A 408 -3.89 26.62 2.23
C PHE A 408 -4.87 25.65 2.89
N ALA A 409 -5.23 24.56 2.20
CA ALA A 409 -6.07 23.51 2.76
C ALA A 409 -5.42 22.87 3.99
N ALA A 410 -4.14 22.50 3.90
CA ALA A 410 -3.41 21.91 5.02
C ALA A 410 -3.28 22.87 6.22
N ALA A 411 -3.05 24.18 5.98
CA ALA A 411 -2.94 25.17 7.04
C ALA A 411 -4.28 25.40 7.75
N ALA A 412 -5.38 25.50 6.99
CA ALA A 412 -6.72 25.66 7.56
C ALA A 412 -7.16 24.42 8.37
N LEU A 413 -6.95 23.21 7.83
CA LEU A 413 -7.24 21.97 8.55
C LEU A 413 -6.38 21.81 9.81
N MET A 414 -5.13 22.28 9.77
CA MET A 414 -4.25 22.26 10.93
C MET A 414 -4.74 23.19 12.05
N GLU A 415 -5.16 24.41 11.72
CA GLU A 415 -5.75 25.33 12.70
C GLU A 415 -7.06 24.75 13.23
N TYR A 416 -7.92 24.17 12.39
CA TYR A 416 -9.16 23.54 12.84
C TYR A 416 -8.93 22.35 13.78
N TYR A 417 -8.14 21.34 13.37
CA TYR A 417 -7.99 20.13 14.17
C TYR A 417 -7.16 20.34 15.43
N CYS A 418 -6.10 21.17 15.37
CA CYS A 418 -5.17 21.35 16.48
C CYS A 418 -5.53 22.54 17.38
N SER A 419 -5.88 23.70 16.82
CA SER A 419 -6.18 24.91 17.60
C SER A 419 -7.66 25.06 17.94
N LYS A 420 -8.54 24.29 17.27
CA LYS A 420 -10.01 24.37 17.39
C LYS A 420 -10.59 25.73 17.01
N ASP A 421 -9.82 26.57 16.32
CA ASP A 421 -10.25 27.88 15.85
C ASP A 421 -10.87 27.79 14.44
N THR A 422 -12.20 27.67 14.40
CA THR A 422 -12.98 27.60 13.15
C THR A 422 -12.90 28.92 12.37
N ALA A 423 -12.88 30.06 13.06
CA ALA A 423 -12.84 31.38 12.42
C ALA A 423 -11.50 31.67 11.73
N VAL A 424 -10.37 31.20 12.29
CA VAL A 424 -9.07 31.25 11.60
C VAL A 424 -9.06 30.33 10.39
N ALA A 425 -9.57 29.10 10.51
CA ALA A 425 -9.63 28.14 9.40
C ALA A 425 -10.46 28.68 8.22
N MET A 426 -11.64 29.23 8.48
CA MET A 426 -12.48 29.87 7.45
C MET A 426 -11.74 31.03 6.76
N ARG A 427 -11.08 31.90 7.53
CA ARG A 427 -10.31 33.03 6.96
C ARG A 427 -9.16 32.57 6.08
N ILE A 428 -8.48 31.47 6.42
CA ILE A 428 -7.42 30.89 5.59
C ILE A 428 -8.01 30.34 4.28
N PHE A 429 -9.15 29.65 4.35
CA PHE A 429 -9.82 29.13 3.16
C PHE A 429 -10.34 30.24 2.25
N ASP A 430 -10.96 31.29 2.79
CA ASP A 430 -11.38 32.48 2.03
C ASP A 430 -10.19 33.19 1.38
N LEU A 431 -9.05 33.24 2.06
CA LEU A 431 -7.82 33.79 1.51
C LEU A 431 -7.29 32.95 0.34
N GLY A 432 -7.30 31.62 0.46
CA GLY A 432 -6.90 30.74 -0.63
C GLY A 432 -7.89 30.76 -1.80
N LEU A 433 -9.20 30.94 -1.56
CA LEU A 433 -10.23 31.05 -2.60
C LEU A 433 -10.02 32.27 -3.50
N LYS A 434 -9.39 33.34 -2.98
CA LYS A 434 -9.02 34.51 -3.79
C LYS A 434 -7.87 34.23 -4.77
N LYS A 435 -6.98 33.28 -4.45
CA LYS A 435 -5.77 32.99 -5.22
C LYS A 435 -5.92 31.73 -6.10
N PHE A 436 -6.62 30.72 -5.61
CA PHE A 436 -6.80 29.39 -6.24
C PHE A 436 -8.28 29.05 -6.47
N GLY A 437 -9.13 30.06 -6.65
CA GLY A 437 -10.56 29.85 -6.97
C GLY A 437 -10.80 29.19 -8.33
N ASP A 438 -9.76 29.15 -9.18
CA ASP A 438 -9.78 28.47 -10.47
C ASP A 438 -9.35 26.98 -10.37
N ASP A 439 -8.95 26.48 -9.20
CA ASP A 439 -8.59 25.06 -9.01
C ASP A 439 -9.79 24.27 -8.42
N PRO A 440 -10.33 23.26 -9.12
CA PRO A 440 -11.51 22.50 -8.67
C PRO A 440 -11.26 21.74 -7.37
N ASN A 441 -10.09 21.12 -7.26
CA ASN A 441 -9.70 20.34 -6.09
C ASN A 441 -9.60 21.19 -4.81
N TYR A 442 -9.26 22.48 -4.94
CA TYR A 442 -9.26 23.39 -3.79
C TYR A 442 -10.68 23.72 -3.34
N CYS A 443 -11.57 23.97 -4.31
CA CYS A 443 -12.98 24.21 -4.05
C CYS A 443 -13.61 23.02 -3.32
N LEU A 444 -13.38 21.79 -3.81
CA LEU A 444 -13.85 20.55 -3.18
C LEU A 444 -13.34 20.39 -1.74
N ALA A 445 -12.05 20.69 -1.49
CA ALA A 445 -11.49 20.62 -0.15
C ALA A 445 -12.09 21.66 0.81
N TYR A 446 -12.46 22.84 0.30
CA TYR A 446 -13.08 23.88 1.11
C TYR A 446 -14.56 23.58 1.39
N THR A 447 -15.31 23.14 0.39
CA THR A 447 -16.72 22.73 0.55
C THR A 447 -16.83 21.51 1.45
N ASP A 448 -15.92 20.54 1.33
CA ASP A 448 -15.86 19.39 2.25
C ASP A 448 -15.64 19.85 3.70
N PHE A 449 -14.69 20.75 3.92
CA PHE A 449 -14.45 21.32 5.24
C PHE A 449 -15.69 22.01 5.82
N LEU A 450 -16.41 22.83 5.04
CA LEU A 450 -17.60 23.53 5.51
C LEU A 450 -18.79 22.60 5.77
N SER A 451 -18.96 21.55 4.95
CA SER A 451 -19.99 20.53 5.17
C SER A 451 -19.82 19.84 6.53
N HIS A 452 -18.58 19.64 6.99
CA HIS A 452 -18.30 19.07 8.31
C HIS A 452 -18.51 20.04 9.48
N LEU A 453 -18.68 21.35 9.24
CA LEU A 453 -18.95 22.35 10.28
C LEU A 453 -20.46 22.52 10.59
N ASN A 454 -21.34 21.84 9.85
CA ASN A 454 -22.81 21.95 9.97
C ASN A 454 -23.33 23.40 9.88
N GLU A 455 -22.66 24.27 9.12
CA GLU A 455 -23.11 25.64 8.87
C GLU A 455 -23.80 25.74 7.49
N ASP A 456 -25.03 25.26 7.43
CA ASP A 456 -25.74 25.03 6.16
C ASP A 456 -25.83 26.27 5.27
N ASN A 457 -26.09 27.43 5.87
CA ASN A 457 -26.20 28.70 5.14
C ASN A 457 -24.85 29.13 4.55
N ASN A 458 -23.76 28.97 5.30
CA ASN A 458 -22.43 29.37 4.85
C ASN A 458 -21.92 28.44 3.76
N THR A 459 -22.17 27.13 3.90
CA THR A 459 -21.85 26.12 2.88
C THR A 459 -22.58 26.40 1.57
N ARG A 460 -23.89 26.70 1.61
CA ARG A 460 -24.66 27.09 0.41
C ARG A 460 -24.12 28.35 -0.24
N VAL A 461 -23.83 29.39 0.55
CA VAL A 461 -23.26 30.65 0.04
C VAL A 461 -21.91 30.43 -0.64
N VAL A 462 -21.09 29.52 -0.11
CA VAL A 462 -19.80 29.18 -0.70
C VAL A 462 -19.94 28.36 -1.97
N PHE A 463 -20.85 27.37 -2.02
CA PHE A 463 -21.18 26.65 -3.26
C PHE A 463 -21.64 27.62 -4.36
N GLU A 464 -22.58 28.52 -4.05
CA GLU A 464 -23.04 29.52 -5.02
C GLU A 464 -21.93 30.50 -5.42
N ARG A 465 -21.04 30.89 -4.49
CA ARG A 465 -19.89 31.77 -4.77
C ARG A 465 -18.86 31.11 -5.68
N ILE A 466 -18.61 29.81 -5.50
CA ILE A 466 -17.68 29.04 -6.34
C ILE A 466 -18.28 28.89 -7.74
N LEU A 467 -19.55 28.48 -7.83
CA LEU A 467 -20.27 28.24 -9.08
C LEU A 467 -20.48 29.55 -9.88
N SER A 468 -20.89 30.65 -9.24
CA SER A 468 -21.05 31.96 -9.90
C SER A 468 -19.74 32.58 -10.39
N LYS A 469 -18.59 32.25 -9.76
CA LYS A 469 -17.28 32.68 -10.25
C LYS A 469 -16.73 31.79 -11.36
N THR A 470 -17.22 30.56 -11.48
CA THR A 470 -16.71 29.57 -12.45
C THR A 470 -17.41 29.62 -13.79
N ASP A 471 -18.52 30.35 -13.93
CA ASP A 471 -19.30 30.62 -15.17
C ASP A 471 -18.51 31.29 -16.33
N GLY A 472 -17.18 31.42 -16.24
CA GLY A 472 -16.36 31.90 -17.36
C GLY A 472 -14.89 31.45 -17.39
N LYS A 473 -14.43 30.60 -16.46
CA LYS A 473 -12.98 30.25 -16.36
C LYS A 473 -12.65 28.80 -16.08
N LEU A 474 -13.58 28.01 -15.54
CA LEU A 474 -13.35 26.58 -15.28
C LEU A 474 -13.97 25.75 -16.41
N ALA A 475 -13.19 24.87 -17.03
CA ALA A 475 -13.72 23.95 -18.03
C ALA A 475 -14.87 23.11 -17.42
N ALA A 476 -15.99 22.98 -18.14
CA ALA A 476 -17.21 22.30 -17.68
C ALA A 476 -16.98 20.88 -17.13
N GLU A 477 -15.90 20.20 -17.55
CA GLU A 477 -15.49 18.88 -17.06
C GLU A 477 -15.08 18.87 -15.57
N ASN A 478 -14.51 19.98 -15.09
CA ASN A 478 -13.97 20.10 -13.74
C ASN A 478 -15.01 20.58 -12.73
N SER A 479 -16.10 21.23 -13.20
CA SER A 479 -17.24 21.60 -12.35
C SER A 479 -18.12 20.40 -11.96
N ILE A 480 -17.95 19.25 -12.62
CA ILE A 480 -18.77 18.04 -12.36
C ILE A 480 -18.66 17.60 -10.91
N GLU A 481 -17.43 17.53 -10.40
CA GLU A 481 -17.18 17.06 -9.04
C GLU A 481 -17.75 18.03 -7.99
N ILE A 482 -17.78 19.33 -8.29
CA ILE A 482 -18.35 20.37 -7.40
C ILE A 482 -19.88 20.24 -7.36
N TRP A 483 -20.52 20.04 -8.51
CA TRP A 483 -21.96 19.81 -8.60
C TRP A 483 -22.38 18.50 -7.92
N ASP A 484 -21.57 17.46 -8.03
CA ASP A 484 -21.79 16.19 -7.32
C ASP A 484 -21.78 16.39 -5.81
N GLN A 485 -20.76 17.07 -5.30
CA GLN A 485 -20.65 17.34 -3.87
C GLN A 485 -21.77 18.28 -3.37
N TYR A 486 -22.21 19.22 -4.20
CA TYR A 486 -23.33 20.09 -3.86
C TYR A 486 -24.66 19.32 -3.78
N LEU A 487 -24.86 18.35 -4.69
CA LEU A 487 -26.01 17.45 -4.66
C LEU A 487 -25.98 16.54 -3.43
N ASP A 488 -24.81 15.97 -3.09
CA ASP A 488 -24.63 15.14 -1.90
C ASP A 488 -24.94 15.94 -0.62
N PHE A 489 -24.50 17.20 -0.55
CA PHE A 489 -24.77 18.10 0.56
C PHE A 489 -26.28 18.42 0.70
N GLU A 490 -26.94 18.84 -0.39
CA GLU A 490 -28.39 19.13 -0.33
C GLU A 490 -29.23 17.87 -0.11
N SER A 491 -28.75 16.68 -0.52
CA SER A 491 -29.43 15.43 -0.20
C SER A 491 -29.34 15.05 1.28
N GLN A 492 -28.33 15.53 2.01
CA GLN A 492 -28.15 15.26 3.44
C GLN A 492 -28.88 16.28 4.32
N VAL A 493 -28.87 17.55 3.92
CA VAL A 493 -29.33 18.67 4.76
C VAL A 493 -30.62 19.32 4.24
N GLY A 494 -30.83 19.31 2.92
CA GLY A 494 -31.91 20.02 2.25
C GLY A 494 -33.23 19.24 2.15
N ASP A 495 -34.17 19.85 1.44
CA ASP A 495 -35.45 19.25 1.06
C ASP A 495 -35.42 18.76 -0.40
N LEU A 496 -36.37 17.90 -0.78
CA LEU A 496 -36.42 17.38 -2.15
C LEU A 496 -36.53 18.51 -3.20
N ALA A 497 -37.17 19.63 -2.86
CA ALA A 497 -37.29 20.77 -3.75
C ALA A 497 -35.95 21.48 -4.04
N SER A 498 -35.08 21.65 -3.03
CA SER A 498 -33.73 22.19 -3.23
C SER A 498 -32.85 21.22 -4.02
N VAL A 499 -32.90 19.92 -3.72
CA VAL A 499 -32.20 18.88 -4.49
C VAL A 499 -32.58 18.93 -5.97
N LEU A 500 -33.87 19.03 -6.29
CA LEU A 500 -34.35 19.12 -7.68
C LEU A 500 -33.92 20.42 -8.38
N LYS A 501 -33.82 21.55 -7.66
CA LYS A 501 -33.32 22.82 -8.22
C LYS A 501 -31.84 22.73 -8.58
N VAL A 502 -31.02 22.17 -7.68
CA VAL A 502 -29.58 21.96 -7.91
C VAL A 502 -29.36 20.98 -9.06
N ASP A 503 -30.13 19.89 -9.09
CA ASP A 503 -30.10 18.90 -10.17
C ASP A 503 -30.49 19.49 -11.53
N SER A 504 -31.50 20.38 -11.56
CA SER A 504 -31.89 21.07 -12.79
C SER A 504 -30.79 22.00 -13.30
N ARG A 505 -30.14 22.76 -12.41
CA ARG A 505 -29.01 23.63 -12.77
C ARG A 505 -27.78 22.83 -13.21
N ARG A 506 -27.48 21.71 -12.56
CA ARG A 506 -26.42 20.77 -12.96
C ARG A 506 -26.67 20.23 -14.37
N ARG A 507 -27.90 19.85 -14.70
CA ARG A 507 -28.28 19.41 -16.06
C ARG A 507 -28.09 20.51 -17.09
N GLU A 508 -28.49 21.73 -16.77
CA GLU A 508 -28.37 22.88 -17.68
C GLU A 508 -26.91 23.24 -17.94
N ALA A 509 -26.07 23.24 -16.90
CA ALA A 509 -24.63 23.46 -17.02
C ALA A 509 -23.89 22.34 -17.78
N MET A 510 -24.47 21.14 -17.90
CA MET A 510 -23.84 19.96 -18.51
C MET A 510 -24.58 19.44 -19.74
N LYS A 511 -25.44 20.28 -20.34
CA LYS A 511 -26.29 19.91 -21.47
C LYS A 511 -25.49 19.34 -22.65
N ASP A 512 -24.30 19.90 -22.92
CA ASP A 512 -23.43 19.50 -24.03
C ASP A 512 -22.73 18.13 -23.84
N GLN A 513 -22.60 17.61 -22.62
CA GLN A 513 -21.87 16.37 -22.33
C GLN A 513 -22.77 15.16 -22.02
N TYR A 514 -23.99 15.39 -21.54
CA TYR A 514 -24.88 14.34 -21.01
C TYR A 514 -26.29 14.37 -21.60
N GLU A 515 -26.49 14.99 -22.76
CA GLU A 515 -27.80 15.20 -23.40
C GLU A 515 -28.69 13.92 -23.43
N ASP A 516 -28.08 12.74 -23.67
CA ASP A 516 -28.77 11.43 -23.74
C ASP A 516 -28.63 10.52 -22.49
N LYS A 517 -27.97 10.98 -21.42
CA LYS A 517 -27.55 10.13 -20.26
C LYS A 517 -28.20 10.54 -18.93
N GLN A 518 -29.47 10.92 -18.96
CA GLN A 518 -30.21 11.38 -17.76
C GLN A 518 -30.26 10.34 -16.64
N ALA A 519 -30.33 9.05 -16.97
CA ALA A 519 -30.35 7.97 -15.99
C ALA A 519 -29.05 7.87 -15.17
N ILE A 520 -27.89 8.26 -15.73
CA ILE A 520 -26.59 8.26 -15.03
C ILE A 520 -26.58 9.33 -13.93
N LEU A 521 -27.12 10.51 -14.22
CA LEU A 521 -27.21 11.62 -13.25
C LEU A 521 -28.19 11.28 -12.12
N LEU A 522 -29.24 10.51 -12.41
CA LEU A 522 -30.18 10.03 -11.41
C LEU A 522 -29.56 8.98 -10.47
N VAL A 523 -28.71 8.10 -11.00
CA VAL A 523 -27.95 7.13 -10.20
C VAL A 523 -27.08 7.84 -9.16
N ASP A 524 -26.47 8.98 -9.49
CA ASP A 524 -25.65 9.76 -8.55
C ASP A 524 -26.45 10.26 -7.34
N ARG A 525 -27.72 10.65 -7.52
CA ARG A 525 -28.57 11.15 -6.43
C ARG A 525 -28.82 10.10 -5.35
N TYR A 526 -28.97 8.85 -5.75
CA TYR A 526 -29.29 7.73 -4.85
C TYR A 526 -28.06 6.95 -4.42
N LYS A 527 -26.88 7.33 -4.90
CA LYS A 527 -25.63 6.71 -4.49
C LYS A 527 -25.36 7.06 -3.04
N PHE A 528 -24.93 6.07 -2.28
CA PHE A 528 -24.44 6.27 -0.92
C PHE A 528 -23.16 5.47 -0.71
N LEU A 529 -22.04 6.16 -0.49
CA LEU A 529 -20.71 5.54 -0.43
C LEU A 529 -20.45 4.64 -1.65
N ASN A 530 -20.38 3.32 -1.44
CA ASN A 530 -20.15 2.31 -2.48
C ASN A 530 -21.45 1.66 -2.99
N LEU A 531 -22.60 1.98 -2.39
CA LEU A 531 -23.90 1.46 -2.79
C LEU A 531 -24.46 2.31 -3.92
N SER A 532 -24.95 1.61 -4.94
CA SER A 532 -25.62 2.20 -6.07
C SER A 532 -26.92 1.42 -6.34
N PRO A 533 -27.96 2.07 -6.85
CA PRO A 533 -29.26 1.45 -7.07
C PRO A 533 -29.28 0.40 -8.20
N CYS A 534 -28.16 0.23 -8.94
CA CYS A 534 -28.06 -0.68 -10.08
C CYS A 534 -26.89 -1.66 -9.90
N THR A 535 -26.94 -2.80 -10.58
CA THR A 535 -25.81 -3.76 -10.56
C THR A 535 -24.61 -3.20 -11.33
N SER A 536 -23.39 -3.63 -10.97
CA SER A 536 -22.14 -3.17 -11.62
C SER A 536 -22.15 -3.35 -13.13
N ASP A 537 -22.79 -4.41 -13.63
CA ASP A 537 -22.91 -4.65 -15.07
C ASP A 537 -23.93 -3.71 -15.74
N GLN A 538 -25.07 -3.44 -15.09
CA GLN A 538 -26.03 -2.42 -15.56
C GLN A 538 -25.37 -1.04 -15.64
N LEU A 539 -24.58 -0.67 -14.63
CA LEU A 539 -23.84 0.60 -14.60
C LEU A 539 -22.80 0.71 -15.72
N LYS A 540 -22.09 -0.38 -16.05
CA LYS A 540 -21.16 -0.42 -17.19
C LYS A 540 -21.90 -0.22 -18.53
N PHE A 541 -23.05 -0.89 -18.71
CA PHE A 541 -23.87 -0.71 -19.92
C PHE A 541 -24.47 0.69 -20.03
N MET A 542 -24.82 1.31 -18.90
CA MET A 542 -25.25 2.71 -18.84
C MET A 542 -24.10 3.70 -19.10
N GLY A 543 -22.84 3.25 -19.13
CA GLY A 543 -21.68 4.12 -19.31
C GLY A 543 -21.31 4.94 -18.05
N TYR A 544 -21.67 4.44 -16.87
CA TYR A 544 -21.36 5.06 -15.57
C TYR A 544 -19.88 4.83 -15.21
N ASN A 545 -19.03 5.85 -15.43
CA ASN A 545 -17.57 5.73 -15.27
C ASN A 545 -17.01 6.28 -13.95
N LYS A 546 -17.84 6.76 -13.01
CA LYS A 546 -17.37 7.37 -11.76
C LYS A 546 -16.67 6.40 -10.80
N GLY A 547 -16.90 5.10 -10.94
CA GLY A 547 -16.21 4.06 -10.16
C GLY A 547 -14.76 3.76 -10.61
N SER A 548 -14.30 4.29 -11.75
CA SER A 548 -12.98 3.94 -12.32
C SER A 548 -11.86 4.95 -12.02
N ARG A 549 -12.16 6.16 -11.52
CA ARG A 549 -11.13 7.20 -11.26
C ARG A 549 -10.41 7.07 -9.91
N GLN A 550 -10.98 6.35 -8.94
CA GLN A 550 -10.30 6.10 -7.66
C GLN A 550 -9.39 4.85 -7.66
N SER A 551 -9.38 4.06 -8.74
CA SER A 551 -8.61 2.79 -8.83
C SER A 551 -7.56 2.73 -9.93
N SER A 552 -7.18 3.85 -10.57
CA SER A 552 -6.03 3.87 -11.49
C SER A 552 -4.70 4.07 -10.76
N ASN A 553 -4.52 3.37 -9.63
CA ASN A 553 -3.21 3.19 -9.01
C ASN A 553 -3.08 1.76 -8.47
N THR A 554 -3.05 0.79 -9.39
CA THR A 554 -2.40 -0.52 -9.26
C THR A 554 -2.47 -1.24 -10.61
N GLN A 555 -1.42 -1.11 -11.42
CA GLN A 555 -1.17 -2.06 -12.50
C GLN A 555 -0.56 -3.35 -11.93
N ASN A 556 -1.14 -4.47 -12.36
CA ASN A 556 -0.50 -5.76 -12.66
C ASN A 556 0.56 -6.34 -11.69
N GLY A 557 0.21 -7.47 -11.06
CA GLY A 557 1.16 -8.42 -10.49
C GLY A 557 0.56 -9.82 -10.41
N VAL A 558 1.05 -10.71 -11.26
CA VAL A 558 0.72 -12.15 -11.35
C VAL A 558 1.65 -12.95 -10.41
N ILE A 559 1.18 -14.13 -9.97
CA ILE A 559 1.90 -15.32 -9.44
C ILE A 559 2.22 -15.25 -7.93
N GLY A 560 1.98 -16.25 -7.08
CA GLY A 560 1.56 -17.63 -7.20
C GLY A 560 1.89 -18.37 -5.89
N SER A 561 1.03 -19.29 -5.48
CA SER A 561 1.07 -20.01 -4.20
C SER A 561 1.69 -21.41 -4.32
N VAL A 562 2.64 -21.77 -3.44
CA VAL A 562 3.11 -23.13 -3.11
C VAL A 562 3.75 -23.03 -1.70
N SER A 563 3.63 -23.91 -0.70
CA SER A 563 2.75 -25.02 -0.28
C SER A 563 3.33 -25.56 1.06
N SER A 564 2.51 -26.02 2.02
CA SER A 564 2.83 -27.21 2.89
C SER A 564 1.73 -27.54 3.92
N GLN A 565 0.75 -28.36 3.50
CA GLN A 565 0.35 -29.72 3.99
C GLN A 565 0.50 -30.10 5.49
N PRO A 566 -0.38 -30.99 6.08
CA PRO A 566 -0.59 -32.36 5.55
C PRO A 566 -1.98 -33.08 5.68
N SER A 567 -2.17 -34.05 4.75
CA SER A 567 -2.88 -35.37 4.81
C SER A 567 -4.37 -35.46 5.25
N THR A 568 -5.31 -36.17 4.58
CA THR A 568 -5.23 -37.37 3.69
C THR A 568 -6.53 -37.60 2.88
N SER A 569 -6.37 -38.26 1.72
CA SER A 569 -7.31 -39.09 0.91
C SER A 569 -8.47 -38.49 0.09
N ASN A 570 -8.16 -38.30 -1.20
CA ASN A 570 -8.88 -38.72 -2.44
C ASN A 570 -10.39 -38.45 -2.65
N ALA A 571 -10.70 -37.45 -3.49
CA ALA A 571 -11.51 -37.59 -4.72
C ALA A 571 -11.31 -36.35 -5.62
N LYS A 572 -11.25 -36.54 -6.95
CA LYS A 572 -10.99 -35.50 -7.96
C LYS A 572 -12.27 -34.77 -8.39
N SER A 573 -12.26 -33.44 -8.41
CA SER A 573 -13.02 -32.61 -9.36
C SER A 573 -12.32 -31.25 -9.56
N LEU A 574 -12.29 -30.78 -10.80
CA LEU A 574 -11.55 -29.60 -11.28
C LEU A 574 -12.36 -28.30 -11.04
N GLU A 575 -11.74 -27.30 -10.43
CA GLU A 575 -12.31 -25.98 -10.13
C GLU A 575 -12.06 -24.94 -11.25
N ILE A 576 -13.09 -24.17 -11.59
CA ILE A 576 -12.96 -22.81 -12.14
C ILE A 576 -13.41 -21.86 -11.02
N GLY A 577 -12.49 -21.02 -10.55
CA GLY A 577 -12.83 -19.77 -9.85
C GLY A 577 -13.24 -19.85 -8.38
N GLY A 578 -12.38 -20.39 -7.50
CA GLY A 578 -12.11 -19.85 -6.15
C GLY A 578 -13.26 -19.62 -5.14
N PHE A 579 -14.46 -20.11 -5.36
CA PHE A 579 -15.54 -20.13 -4.37
C PHE A 579 -15.83 -21.57 -3.93
N PRO A 580 -16.15 -21.83 -2.64
CA PRO A 580 -16.63 -23.14 -2.21
C PRO A 580 -17.91 -23.50 -2.98
N MET A 581 -17.89 -24.56 -3.77
CA MET A 581 -19.10 -25.04 -4.44
C MET A 581 -19.92 -25.84 -3.43
N PRO A 582 -21.23 -25.59 -3.27
CA PRO A 582 -22.07 -26.37 -2.37
C PRO A 582 -22.15 -27.82 -2.88
N ASP A 583 -22.18 -28.77 -1.95
CA ASP A 583 -22.29 -30.21 -2.25
C ASP A 583 -23.62 -30.50 -2.98
N THR A 584 -23.53 -30.76 -4.28
CA THR A 584 -24.71 -30.95 -5.16
C THR A 584 -25.40 -32.29 -4.93
N ASP A 585 -24.76 -33.25 -4.26
CA ASP A 585 -25.39 -34.54 -3.93
C ASP A 585 -26.44 -34.40 -2.81
N GLN A 586 -26.43 -33.27 -2.08
CA GLN A 586 -27.43 -32.94 -1.07
C GLN A 586 -28.50 -31.94 -1.56
N MET A 587 -28.49 -31.56 -2.84
CA MET A 587 -29.52 -30.69 -3.40
C MET A 587 -30.77 -31.50 -3.78
N LEU A 588 -31.92 -31.12 -3.22
CA LEU A 588 -33.21 -31.62 -3.68
C LEU A 588 -33.64 -30.87 -4.95
N PRO A 589 -34.21 -31.55 -5.97
CA PRO A 589 -34.71 -30.89 -7.17
C PRO A 589 -35.74 -29.81 -6.81
N PHE A 590 -35.48 -28.57 -7.25
CA PHE A 590 -36.44 -27.48 -7.10
C PHE A 590 -37.67 -27.77 -7.96
N LYS A 591 -38.78 -28.16 -7.31
CA LYS A 591 -40.10 -28.17 -7.93
C LYS A 591 -40.73 -26.79 -7.71
N PRO A 592 -40.93 -25.97 -8.75
CA PRO A 592 -41.65 -24.72 -8.61
C PRO A 592 -43.09 -25.04 -8.19
N THR A 593 -43.43 -24.78 -6.93
CA THR A 593 -44.82 -24.76 -6.50
C THR A 593 -45.43 -23.47 -7.02
N ALA A 594 -46.37 -23.60 -7.95
CA ALA A 594 -47.13 -22.49 -8.50
C ALA A 594 -48.07 -21.92 -7.43
N SER A 595 -47.52 -21.15 -6.49
CA SER A 595 -48.16 -20.13 -5.63
C SER A 595 -47.29 -19.92 -4.39
N GLY A 596 -46.52 -18.84 -4.36
CA GLY A 596 -45.90 -18.34 -3.15
C GLY A 596 -46.97 -17.78 -2.21
N ILE A 597 -47.40 -18.57 -1.23
CA ILE A 597 -48.24 -18.09 -0.14
C ILE A 597 -47.66 -18.62 1.18
N VAL A 598 -46.91 -17.74 1.86
CA VAL A 598 -46.93 -17.42 3.31
C VAL A 598 -47.19 -18.55 4.34
N THR A 599 -46.83 -19.82 4.11
CA THR A 599 -47.14 -20.87 5.09
C THR A 599 -46.01 -21.87 5.42
N SER A 600 -44.78 -21.66 4.98
CA SER A 600 -43.66 -22.57 5.31
C SER A 600 -42.81 -22.04 6.46
N HIS A 601 -42.90 -22.66 7.64
CA HIS A 601 -41.95 -22.43 8.73
C HIS A 601 -40.65 -23.22 8.49
N PRO A 602 -39.47 -22.57 8.43
CA PRO A 602 -38.21 -23.30 8.32
C PRO A 602 -37.80 -23.83 9.70
N VAL A 603 -37.69 -25.14 9.84
CA VAL A 603 -37.14 -25.83 11.02
C VAL A 603 -35.88 -26.60 10.57
N PRO A 604 -34.85 -26.78 11.40
CA PRO A 604 -33.67 -27.58 11.02
C PRO A 604 -34.10 -28.99 10.59
N GLY A 605 -33.97 -29.30 9.29
CA GLY A 605 -34.48 -30.53 8.68
C GLY A 605 -35.39 -30.32 7.46
N GLY A 606 -35.81 -29.08 7.16
CA GLY A 606 -36.54 -28.72 5.93
C GLY A 606 -37.83 -27.94 6.19
N ALA A 607 -38.47 -27.48 5.11
CA ALA A 607 -39.77 -26.81 5.17
C ALA A 607 -40.89 -27.86 5.14
N PHE A 608 -41.57 -28.04 6.28
CA PHE A 608 -42.74 -28.91 6.36
C PHE A 608 -44.02 -28.09 6.09
N PRO A 609 -44.89 -28.51 5.15
CA PRO A 609 -46.16 -27.85 4.95
C PRO A 609 -47.03 -28.06 6.21
N PRO A 610 -47.71 -27.02 6.71
CA PRO A 610 -48.64 -27.17 7.82
C PRO A 610 -49.78 -28.13 7.42
N PRO A 611 -50.42 -28.80 8.38
CA PRO A 611 -51.57 -29.67 8.10
C PRO A 611 -52.61 -28.95 7.21
N PRO A 612 -53.28 -29.64 6.28
CA PRO A 612 -54.14 -29.00 5.27
C PRO A 612 -55.20 -28.04 5.86
N ALA A 613 -55.72 -28.34 7.04
CA ALA A 613 -56.66 -27.48 7.74
C ALA A 613 -56.04 -26.14 8.20
N ALA A 614 -54.79 -26.15 8.67
CA ALA A 614 -54.08 -24.95 9.09
C ALA A 614 -53.61 -24.11 7.88
N ALA A 615 -53.24 -24.77 6.78
CA ALA A 615 -52.91 -24.10 5.52
C ALA A 615 -54.10 -23.30 4.96
N MET A 616 -55.31 -23.87 5.03
CA MET A 616 -56.54 -23.20 4.61
C MET A 616 -56.85 -21.97 5.47
N LEU A 617 -56.64 -22.05 6.79
CA LEU A 617 -56.81 -20.92 7.70
C LEU A 617 -55.81 -19.79 7.40
N LEU A 618 -54.53 -20.12 7.18
CA LEU A 618 -53.49 -19.14 6.89
C LEU A 618 -53.73 -18.39 5.57
N GLN A 619 -54.38 -19.01 4.58
CA GLN A 619 -54.79 -18.32 3.34
C GLN A 619 -55.93 -17.32 3.54
N MET A 620 -56.73 -17.47 4.61
CA MET A 620 -57.83 -16.58 4.92
C MET A 620 -57.44 -15.41 5.84
N LEU A 621 -56.28 -15.49 6.50
CA LEU A 621 -55.81 -14.46 7.42
C LEU A 621 -55.06 -13.34 6.66
N PRO A 622 -55.18 -12.07 7.10
CA PRO A 622 -54.40 -10.98 6.54
C PRO A 622 -52.90 -11.20 6.79
N PRO A 623 -52.02 -10.63 5.95
CA PRO A 623 -50.59 -10.82 6.08
C PRO A 623 -50.08 -10.41 7.48
N PRO A 624 -49.05 -11.09 8.03
CA PRO A 624 -48.61 -10.87 9.41
C PRO A 624 -48.23 -9.42 9.76
N TRP A 625 -47.75 -8.64 8.78
CA TRP A 625 -47.39 -7.22 8.95
C TRP A 625 -48.60 -6.29 9.14
N CYS A 626 -49.82 -6.78 9.00
CA CYS A 626 -51.04 -6.00 9.24
C CYS A 626 -51.53 -6.07 10.69
N PHE A 627 -50.93 -6.90 11.56
CA PHE A 627 -51.33 -7.03 12.96
C PHE A 627 -50.32 -6.35 13.89
N GLU A 628 -50.71 -5.22 14.48
CA GLU A 628 -49.88 -4.41 15.38
C GLU A 628 -50.05 -4.76 16.88
N GLY A 629 -50.69 -5.90 17.18
CA GLY A 629 -50.80 -6.45 18.54
C GLY A 629 -52.18 -6.28 19.20
N PRO A 630 -52.35 -6.72 20.47
CA PRO A 630 -51.33 -7.29 21.36
C PRO A 630 -51.01 -8.77 21.05
N PHE A 631 -49.72 -9.11 21.11
CA PHE A 631 -49.26 -10.47 20.87
C PHE A 631 -49.48 -11.36 22.10
N VAL A 632 -50.14 -12.50 21.90
CA VAL A 632 -50.35 -13.51 22.96
C VAL A 632 -49.02 -14.22 23.26
N ASN A 633 -48.74 -14.47 24.54
CA ASN A 633 -47.58 -15.27 24.95
C ASN A 633 -47.78 -16.72 24.46
N LEU A 634 -47.06 -17.08 23.40
CA LEU A 634 -47.19 -18.35 22.70
C LEU A 634 -46.85 -19.54 23.59
N ASP A 635 -45.88 -19.40 24.50
CA ASP A 635 -45.47 -20.49 25.38
C ASP A 635 -46.59 -20.83 26.37
N PHE A 636 -47.24 -19.81 26.95
CA PHE A 636 -48.36 -20.01 27.88
C PHE A 636 -49.61 -20.58 27.20
N LEU A 637 -49.86 -20.17 25.96
CA LEU A 637 -50.94 -20.72 25.13
C LEU A 637 -50.68 -22.19 24.78
N MET A 638 -49.46 -22.52 24.36
CA MET A 638 -49.08 -23.90 24.02
C MET A 638 -49.09 -24.80 25.25
N ASP A 639 -48.63 -24.31 26.42
CA ASP A 639 -48.72 -25.01 27.69
C ASP A 639 -50.17 -25.27 28.11
N SER A 640 -51.07 -24.30 27.89
CA SER A 640 -52.49 -24.43 28.20
C SER A 640 -53.20 -25.41 27.28
N LEU A 641 -52.89 -25.39 25.98
CA LEU A 641 -53.40 -26.34 24.99
C LEU A 641 -52.88 -27.77 25.23
N ALA A 642 -51.62 -27.91 25.65
CA ALA A 642 -51.03 -29.20 26.00
C ALA A 642 -51.63 -29.81 27.30
N LYS A 643 -51.93 -28.97 28.29
CA LYS A 643 -52.60 -29.40 29.55
C LYS A 643 -54.08 -29.73 29.35
N PHE A 644 -54.73 -29.14 28.34
CA PHE A 644 -56.15 -29.35 28.04
C PHE A 644 -56.52 -30.80 27.72
N ASN A 645 -55.56 -31.60 27.25
CA ASN A 645 -55.81 -32.98 26.80
C ASN A 645 -55.57 -34.05 27.90
N LYS A 646 -55.30 -33.67 29.15
CA LYS A 646 -55.10 -34.63 30.25
C LYS A 646 -55.92 -34.40 31.52
N GLU A 647 -56.60 -33.27 31.70
CA GLU A 647 -57.63 -33.05 32.74
C GLU A 647 -58.36 -31.73 32.43
N MET A 648 -59.70 -31.68 32.51
CA MET A 648 -60.41 -30.40 32.43
C MET A 648 -60.04 -29.56 33.67
N PRO A 649 -59.51 -28.33 33.51
CA PRO A 649 -59.31 -27.46 34.65
C PRO A 649 -60.67 -27.07 35.22
N LYS A 650 -60.91 -27.40 36.49
CA LYS A 650 -61.97 -26.75 37.28
C LYS A 650 -61.65 -25.25 37.29
N SER A 651 -62.61 -24.44 36.87
CA SER A 651 -62.51 -22.99 36.82
C SER A 651 -62.47 -22.40 38.24
N ASP A 652 -61.28 -22.32 38.83
CA ASP A 652 -61.02 -21.49 40.02
C ASP A 652 -60.44 -20.12 39.62
N ILE A 653 -60.95 -19.56 38.51
CA ILE A 653 -60.85 -18.13 38.25
C ILE A 653 -62.20 -17.54 38.68
N LYS A 654 -62.20 -16.86 39.82
CA LYS A 654 -63.20 -15.84 40.09
C LYS A 654 -63.05 -14.79 39.00
N ASP A 655 -63.94 -14.81 38.02
CA ASP A 655 -64.07 -13.73 37.04
C ASP A 655 -64.11 -12.40 37.81
N PRO A 656 -63.21 -11.43 37.55
CA PRO A 656 -63.51 -10.07 37.92
C PRO A 656 -64.76 -9.66 37.11
N PRO A 657 -65.78 -9.04 37.73
CA PRO A 657 -67.01 -8.73 37.03
C PRO A 657 -66.72 -7.71 35.93
N LEU A 658 -66.78 -8.16 34.68
CA LEU A 658 -66.84 -7.26 33.52
C LEU A 658 -68.18 -6.52 33.57
N ASP A 659 -68.10 -5.20 33.68
CA ASP A 659 -69.25 -4.30 33.75
C ASP A 659 -70.13 -4.47 32.49
N PRO A 660 -71.43 -4.83 32.62
CA PRO A 660 -72.33 -5.07 31.48
C PRO A 660 -72.53 -3.89 30.53
N ASN A 661 -72.06 -2.70 30.91
CA ASN A 661 -72.11 -1.48 30.09
C ASN A 661 -70.78 -1.12 29.42
N ALA A 662 -69.75 -1.96 29.50
CA ALA A 662 -68.51 -1.74 28.78
C ALA A 662 -68.78 -1.76 27.26
N THR A 663 -68.43 -0.64 26.61
CA THR A 663 -68.54 -0.46 25.16
C THR A 663 -67.18 -0.70 24.52
N PHE A 664 -67.14 -1.61 23.55
CA PHE A 664 -65.96 -1.82 22.70
C PHE A 664 -66.33 -1.32 21.31
N GLY A 665 -65.64 -0.28 20.83
CA GLY A 665 -65.87 0.27 19.49
C GLY A 665 -67.32 0.72 19.24
N GLY A 666 -68.01 1.24 20.26
CA GLY A 666 -69.36 1.78 20.13
C GLY A 666 -70.52 0.77 20.18
N VAL A 667 -70.26 -0.53 20.36
CA VAL A 667 -71.29 -1.58 20.52
C VAL A 667 -71.22 -2.16 21.94
N LYS A 668 -72.37 -2.48 22.53
CA LYS A 668 -72.43 -3.04 23.89
C LYS A 668 -71.97 -4.50 23.87
N ALA A 669 -71.19 -4.90 24.87
CA ALA A 669 -70.70 -6.28 25.01
C ALA A 669 -71.83 -7.34 25.03
N SER A 670 -73.04 -6.97 25.45
CA SER A 670 -74.23 -7.83 25.44
C SER A 670 -74.79 -8.09 24.03
N GLU A 671 -74.64 -7.15 23.08
CA GLU A 671 -75.06 -7.32 21.69
C GLU A 671 -74.09 -8.20 20.92
N ILE A 672 -72.78 -8.01 21.12
CA ILE A 672 -71.73 -8.85 20.52
C ILE A 672 -71.90 -10.31 20.93
N ARG A 673 -72.22 -10.56 22.22
CA ARG A 673 -72.48 -11.90 22.73
C ARG A 673 -73.71 -12.54 22.08
N LYS A 674 -74.75 -11.74 21.83
CA LYS A 674 -76.00 -12.20 21.21
C LYS A 674 -75.83 -12.50 19.71
N GLU A 675 -75.10 -11.64 18.98
CA GLU A 675 -74.73 -11.88 17.59
C GLU A 675 -73.89 -13.14 17.45
N PHE A 676 -72.88 -13.33 18.31
CA PHE A 676 -72.01 -14.50 18.29
C PHE A 676 -72.79 -15.82 18.43
N TYR A 677 -73.72 -15.90 19.39
CA TYR A 677 -74.58 -17.08 19.57
C TYR A 677 -75.62 -17.25 18.45
N GLN A 678 -76.04 -16.17 17.80
CA GLN A 678 -76.95 -16.21 16.66
C GLN A 678 -76.25 -16.68 15.36
N THR A 679 -74.98 -16.33 15.16
CA THR A 679 -74.15 -16.90 14.08
C THR A 679 -73.83 -18.38 14.29
N LEU A 680 -73.64 -18.81 15.54
CA LEU A 680 -73.42 -20.22 15.86
C LEU A 680 -74.67 -21.09 15.63
N SER A 681 -75.87 -20.53 15.79
CA SER A 681 -77.14 -21.26 15.56
C SER A 681 -77.61 -21.27 14.10
N THR A 682 -77.04 -20.42 13.23
CA THR A 682 -77.44 -20.28 11.82
C THR A 682 -76.44 -20.80 10.80
N THR A 683 -75.28 -21.29 11.22
CA THR A 683 -74.27 -21.86 10.31
C THR A 683 -74.52 -23.35 10.07
N THR A 684 -75.09 -23.70 8.90
CA THR A 684 -75.09 -25.08 8.36
C THR A 684 -73.73 -25.46 7.79
N ASP A 685 -73.43 -26.77 7.77
CA ASP A 685 -72.15 -27.41 7.41
C ASP A 685 -71.45 -26.78 6.17
N PRO A 686 -70.16 -26.39 6.25
CA PRO A 686 -69.40 -25.74 5.17
C PRO A 686 -69.32 -26.49 3.84
N ALA A 687 -69.62 -27.79 3.81
CA ALA A 687 -69.59 -28.60 2.60
C ALA A 687 -70.73 -28.28 1.60
N VAL A 688 -71.86 -27.72 2.05
CA VAL A 688 -73.04 -27.46 1.20
C VAL A 688 -72.98 -26.09 0.51
N VAL A 689 -72.34 -25.09 1.14
CA VAL A 689 -72.22 -23.72 0.61
C VAL A 689 -71.30 -23.65 -0.62
N LEU A 690 -70.25 -24.48 -0.64
CA LEU A 690 -69.27 -24.52 -1.74
C LEU A 690 -69.82 -25.16 -3.03
N ALA A 691 -70.93 -25.90 -2.96
CA ALA A 691 -71.56 -26.51 -4.12
C ALA A 691 -72.59 -25.60 -4.83
N HIS A 692 -72.89 -24.41 -4.28
CA HIS A 692 -73.94 -23.55 -4.85
C HIS A 692 -73.43 -22.70 -6.03
N PRO A 693 -74.10 -22.70 -7.20
CA PRO A 693 -73.60 -22.04 -8.42
C PRO A 693 -73.46 -20.51 -8.33
N GLU A 694 -74.10 -19.86 -7.35
CA GLU A 694 -74.05 -18.41 -7.17
C GLU A 694 -72.74 -17.87 -6.58
N TYR A 695 -71.93 -18.71 -5.93
CA TYR A 695 -70.64 -18.26 -5.38
C TYR A 695 -69.59 -18.02 -6.48
N ALA A 696 -69.70 -18.71 -7.61
CA ALA A 696 -68.82 -18.53 -8.77
C ALA A 696 -69.06 -17.20 -9.53
N GLN A 697 -70.27 -16.63 -9.46
CA GLN A 697 -70.60 -15.36 -10.12
C GLN A 697 -70.17 -14.12 -9.33
N LYS A 698 -70.14 -14.17 -7.98
CA LYS A 698 -69.66 -13.04 -7.15
C LYS A 698 -68.14 -12.82 -7.21
N LYS A 699 -67.35 -13.87 -7.45
CA LYS A 699 -65.89 -13.75 -7.56
C LYS A 699 -65.43 -12.97 -8.81
N ARG A 700 -66.22 -12.98 -9.90
CA ARG A 700 -65.94 -12.23 -11.13
C ARG A 700 -66.27 -10.72 -11.06
N ARG A 701 -67.00 -10.24 -10.05
CA ARG A 701 -67.29 -8.80 -9.87
C ARG A 701 -66.33 -8.09 -8.90
N ALA A 702 -65.44 -8.81 -8.21
CA ALA A 702 -64.50 -8.24 -7.24
C ALA A 702 -63.13 -7.86 -7.84
N TRP A 703 -62.85 -8.27 -9.08
CA TRP A 703 -61.63 -7.94 -9.82
C TRP A 703 -62.05 -7.16 -11.07
N GLY A 704 -62.29 -5.86 -10.91
CA GLY A 704 -62.60 -4.97 -12.02
C GLY A 704 -61.33 -4.62 -12.79
N GLU A 705 -61.21 -5.13 -14.01
CA GLU A 705 -60.63 -4.39 -15.13
C GLU A 705 -61.82 -3.73 -15.86
N ASP A 706 -61.79 -2.41 -15.99
CA ASP A 706 -62.26 -1.70 -17.18
C ASP A 706 -61.62 -0.30 -17.18
N ASP A 707 -61.04 0.03 -18.32
CA ASP A 707 -60.31 1.25 -18.69
C ASP A 707 -61.19 2.51 -18.75
N ASP A 708 -60.50 3.66 -18.84
CA ASP A 708 -60.89 4.97 -19.38
C ASP A 708 -61.19 6.18 -18.44
N ASP A 709 -60.41 7.24 -18.73
CA ASP A 709 -60.65 8.70 -18.63
C ASP A 709 -60.48 9.51 -17.31
N ILE A 710 -59.27 10.09 -17.19
CA ILE A 710 -58.92 11.54 -17.19
C ILE A 710 -60.01 12.55 -16.71
N ASN A 711 -59.85 13.09 -15.49
CA ASN A 711 -59.77 14.54 -15.15
C ASN A 711 -60.09 14.84 -13.68
N GLY A 712 -59.27 15.70 -13.04
CA GLY A 712 -59.75 16.61 -11.98
C GLY A 712 -59.36 16.30 -10.52
N SER A 713 -58.19 16.83 -10.12
CA SER A 713 -57.97 17.71 -8.96
C SER A 713 -58.74 17.48 -7.64
N GLY A 714 -58.03 17.23 -6.52
CA GLY A 714 -58.61 17.45 -5.18
C GLY A 714 -57.89 16.85 -3.96
N ASP A 715 -56.79 17.46 -3.54
CA ASP A 715 -56.41 17.69 -2.13
C ASP A 715 -56.62 16.60 -1.06
N ILE A 716 -55.70 15.62 -1.00
CA ILE A 716 -55.46 14.79 0.20
C ILE A 716 -54.72 15.58 1.30
N PHE A 717 -54.09 16.70 0.94
CA PHE A 717 -53.27 17.52 1.83
C PHE A 717 -54.09 18.33 2.86
N LYS A 718 -55.36 18.63 2.57
CA LYS A 718 -56.24 19.40 3.46
C LYS A 718 -56.77 18.59 4.65
N LYS A 719 -56.87 17.26 4.53
CA LYS A 719 -57.35 16.38 5.62
C LYS A 719 -56.30 16.09 6.68
N ARG A 720 -55.00 16.14 6.33
CA ARG A 720 -53.91 15.92 7.31
C ARG A 720 -53.57 17.16 8.15
N MET A 721 -53.91 18.36 7.67
CA MET A 721 -53.63 19.59 8.41
C MET A 721 -54.54 19.79 9.64
N ASN A 722 -55.73 19.18 9.67
CA ASN A 722 -56.67 19.30 10.80
C ASN A 722 -56.46 18.27 11.93
N MET A 723 -55.62 17.24 11.76
CA MET A 723 -55.36 16.23 12.81
C MET A 723 -54.09 16.49 13.64
N ARG A 724 -53.40 17.62 13.42
CA ARG A 724 -52.19 18.01 14.18
C ARG A 724 -52.42 19.16 15.19
N ALA A 725 -53.68 19.50 15.48
CA ALA A 725 -54.06 20.60 16.36
C ALA A 725 -54.72 20.17 17.69
N GLU A 726 -54.74 18.88 18.02
CA GLU A 726 -55.13 18.39 19.35
C GLU A 726 -54.13 17.35 19.85
N VAL A 727 -52.99 17.82 20.37
CA VAL A 727 -52.30 17.44 21.63
C VAL A 727 -51.25 18.51 21.93
#